data_AF-A0A6A3SH53-F1
#
_entry.id   AF-A0A6A3SH53-F1
#
_cell.length_a   1.000
_cell.length_b   1.000
_cell.length_c   1.000
_cell.angle_alpha   90.00
_cell.angle_beta   90.00
_cell.angle_gamma   90.00
#
_symmetry.space_group_name_H-M   'P 1'
#
loop_
_entity.id
_entity.type
_entity.pdbx_description
1 polymer ?
#
loop_
_entity_poly.entity_id
_entity_poly.type
_entity_poly.pdbx_seq_one_letter_code
_entity_poly.pdbx_strand_id
1 'polypeptide(L)'
;MLPQRQNSGKRAMASHRRTRGVTVRIAAFVALGLVFVLYMYFNLRFFATSTASTNSIEAAGKGWRSFNGAPDKLSGADGNTLVDASATRQVKHLVFTSTCRDLDFVHAEVLAFTLRRTGYGGNVTHLLYGCTAEQAADMIRRKDPRHHVETRHYADVSATNTTFGEKLLKTTLNPVVLAKWMLGSDGAAPFEERYALASDDFVMAVDSDAIFTKKLDMWNLMAEANDVIDARIFGQDASWYWPKRFPLTHDQLVSIVPTNSRALLLDDWREYAAIAPFVAEVGAWQEILPTAVDLWGKLAHEQRYLAVPIAAAHEKSLIGVSGVLSVHHYPSRYQNWDFVDDIKHNPCSEQAEGKNLALSSYPISIRALNFTLPQWIDGRDWSFFADEVPSDFFTCDAWMIHQPTGYLWHLATHTNGYERVPNILRRRHTMSVCLAVEAYNSASESYRSRVCPTGFNHNRRIPMEFQKKAWSTAVALAEGTTMEEEPPVYFGDYKRKKRPDASPDSDLKPGQEGSDELHFVFTTSCEPYQDWQSEALAQSFARVGQRGALTRIVSGCSDDAVKELLRRTHKSSPHLRVHVTRDFRSLPSFKEVSDDVEKASTPDDYAPYNKPFGLRDWLESANPPVREELVVVLDPDFLFIRPFAVNTGGRVTSAKGVDSGDYEHDAEVVEGMRQYKRFFVYEGSRDTKEVTDTVASGVAVAQRWSEYLGTAAFENSSSICPECSKVSKADAAEYFAVGPPYAITRKDLTELMDDYCNMTVLKRDQMNREHWMSEMLGYSLAAAKHGLKHTTFDNLALGNKADDYTGFVNIMKGNPCEDPVTPIIPGEAPPLLHGCHSYEADDDRGLKWMFYKQLMPNNMFACDSWLLASPPASIWTLAKRSHDKQRMLEAYGVCTSIKVFNQALVDFKTKMCPDGFNQNRRLRLVKDVRQDLLKVGQVHAAWQDAAQENAREGA
;
A
#
# COMPACT_ATOMS: atom_id res chain seq x y z
N MET A 1 13.48 -40.50 -15.65
CA MET A 1 13.91 -41.76 -16.30
C MET A 1 12.74 -42.74 -16.25
N LEU A 2 12.48 -43.63 -17.21
CA LEU A 2 12.66 -43.67 -18.68
C LEU A 2 12.01 -45.02 -19.14
N PRO A 3 11.51 -45.17 -20.40
CA PRO A 3 12.41 -45.47 -21.51
C PRO A 3 12.05 -44.83 -22.86
N GLN A 4 13.08 -44.57 -23.67
CA GLN A 4 13.00 -44.35 -25.12
C GLN A 4 13.61 -45.57 -25.83
N ARG A 5 13.39 -45.70 -27.14
CA ARG A 5 13.87 -46.85 -27.94
C ARG A 5 15.40 -46.81 -28.15
N GLN A 6 15.97 -47.99 -28.40
CA GLN A 6 17.41 -48.22 -28.60
C GLN A 6 17.90 -47.70 -29.97
N ASN A 7 19.19 -47.31 -30.06
CA ASN A 7 20.15 -48.15 -30.81
C ASN A 7 21.65 -47.90 -30.52
N SER A 8 22.44 -48.98 -30.61
CA SER A 8 23.92 -49.09 -30.80
C SER A 8 24.92 -48.19 -30.01
N GLY A 9 25.86 -48.79 -29.23
CA GLY A 9 26.89 -47.99 -28.51
C GLY A 9 28.15 -48.63 -27.87
N LYS A 10 28.49 -49.92 -28.06
CA LYS A 10 29.79 -50.60 -27.70
C LYS A 10 30.48 -50.35 -26.32
N ARG A 11 30.57 -51.44 -25.52
CA ARG A 11 31.61 -51.76 -24.47
C ARG A 11 31.63 -50.83 -23.21
N ALA A 12 32.16 -51.23 -22.04
CA ALA A 12 32.88 -52.45 -21.63
C ALA A 12 32.37 -53.07 -20.28
N MET A 13 33.04 -54.12 -19.80
CA MET A 13 32.62 -55.01 -18.70
C MET A 13 32.93 -54.50 -17.28
N ALA A 14 32.14 -54.95 -16.29
CA ALA A 14 32.63 -55.44 -14.99
C ALA A 14 31.63 -56.44 -14.35
N SER A 15 32.13 -57.32 -13.46
CA SER A 15 31.39 -58.35 -12.70
C SER A 15 30.53 -57.75 -11.56
N HIS A 16 29.52 -58.41 -10.97
CA HIS A 16 29.51 -59.77 -10.40
C HIS A 16 28.14 -60.48 -10.29
N ARG A 17 28.20 -61.79 -10.01
CA ARG A 17 27.14 -62.65 -9.40
C ARG A 17 26.66 -62.04 -8.06
N ARG A 18 25.51 -62.35 -7.44
CA ARG A 18 24.58 -63.52 -7.40
C ARG A 18 23.23 -62.99 -6.82
N THR A 19 22.06 -63.63 -6.75
CA THR A 19 21.59 -65.03 -6.91
C THR A 19 20.15 -65.03 -7.53
N ARG A 20 19.15 -65.68 -6.91
CA ARG A 20 17.70 -65.54 -7.11
C ARG A 20 17.03 -65.51 -5.73
N GLY A 21 15.92 -64.78 -5.59
CA GLY A 21 15.03 -64.84 -4.43
C GLY A 21 13.70 -64.15 -4.76
N VAL A 22 12.59 -64.87 -4.68
CA VAL A 22 11.25 -64.30 -4.87
C VAL A 22 10.90 -63.47 -3.64
N THR A 23 10.53 -62.21 -3.84
CA THR A 23 10.26 -61.26 -2.74
C THR A 23 8.87 -60.63 -2.85
N VAL A 24 8.36 -60.18 -1.71
CA VAL A 24 6.99 -59.68 -1.46
C VAL A 24 6.50 -58.65 -2.50
N ARG A 25 7.41 -57.90 -3.14
CA ARG A 25 7.09 -56.97 -4.24
C ARG A 25 6.28 -57.62 -5.36
N ILE A 26 6.52 -58.88 -5.73
CA ILE A 26 5.78 -59.54 -6.82
C ILE A 26 4.31 -59.76 -6.42
N ALA A 27 4.04 -60.18 -5.19
CA ALA A 27 2.68 -60.30 -4.67
C ALA A 27 1.97 -58.94 -4.60
N ALA A 28 2.68 -57.89 -4.15
CA ALA A 28 2.15 -56.52 -4.11
C ALA A 28 1.80 -55.97 -5.50
N PHE A 29 2.63 -56.23 -6.53
CA PHE A 29 2.33 -55.83 -7.91
C PHE A 29 1.15 -56.59 -8.52
N VAL A 30 0.97 -57.89 -8.20
CA VAL A 30 -0.22 -58.64 -8.61
C VAL A 30 -1.49 -58.11 -7.92
N ALA A 31 -1.42 -57.77 -6.63
CA ALA A 31 -2.54 -57.17 -5.91
C ALA A 31 -2.92 -55.78 -6.46
N LEU A 32 -1.94 -54.91 -6.72
CA LEU A 32 -2.16 -53.61 -7.37
C LEU A 32 -2.72 -53.74 -8.79
N GLY A 33 -2.26 -54.73 -9.56
CA GLY A 33 -2.80 -55.05 -10.88
C GLY A 33 -4.27 -55.47 -10.81
N LEU A 34 -4.64 -56.33 -9.86
CA LEU A 34 -6.03 -56.75 -9.64
C LEU A 34 -6.92 -55.58 -9.19
N VAL A 35 -6.44 -54.71 -8.30
CA VAL A 35 -7.18 -53.49 -7.89
C VAL A 35 -7.37 -52.55 -9.08
N PHE A 36 -6.36 -52.34 -9.93
CA PHE A 36 -6.48 -51.51 -11.13
C PHE A 36 -7.46 -52.10 -12.16
N VAL A 37 -7.43 -53.41 -12.38
CA VAL A 37 -8.37 -54.11 -13.27
C VAL A 37 -9.81 -54.06 -12.71
N LEU A 38 -10.00 -54.21 -11.39
CA LEU A 38 -11.30 -54.00 -10.75
C LEU A 38 -11.79 -52.56 -10.94
N TYR A 39 -10.91 -51.56 -10.75
CA TYR A 39 -11.25 -50.15 -10.95
C TYR A 39 -11.66 -49.86 -12.41
N MET A 40 -10.93 -50.40 -13.39
CA MET A 40 -11.31 -50.32 -14.80
C MET A 40 -12.62 -51.06 -15.11
N TYR A 41 -12.86 -52.24 -14.52
CA TYR A 41 -14.10 -52.99 -14.70
C TYR A 41 -15.32 -52.25 -14.15
N PHE A 42 -15.21 -51.58 -13.00
CA PHE A 42 -16.28 -50.73 -12.48
C PHE A 42 -16.52 -49.47 -13.33
N ASN A 43 -15.45 -48.80 -13.82
CA ASN A 43 -15.61 -47.67 -14.74
C ASN A 43 -16.23 -48.08 -16.09
N LEU A 44 -15.84 -49.23 -16.65
CA LEU A 44 -16.44 -49.77 -17.87
C LEU A 44 -17.91 -50.19 -17.66
N ARG A 45 -18.26 -50.72 -16.48
CA ARG A 45 -19.68 -50.96 -16.14
C ARG A 45 -20.47 -49.65 -16.04
N PHE A 46 -19.92 -48.59 -15.47
CA PHE A 46 -20.58 -47.29 -15.36
C PHE A 46 -21.05 -46.75 -16.73
N PHE A 47 -20.20 -46.86 -17.76
CA PHE A 47 -20.56 -46.51 -19.14
C PHE A 47 -21.44 -47.53 -19.87
N ALA A 48 -21.54 -48.78 -19.38
CA ALA A 48 -22.34 -49.84 -20.01
C ALA A 48 -23.75 -50.00 -19.39
N THR A 49 -23.99 -49.50 -18.18
CA THR A 49 -25.30 -49.59 -17.50
C THR A 49 -26.27 -48.45 -17.83
N SER A 50 -25.85 -47.45 -18.61
CA SER A 50 -26.73 -46.37 -19.08
C SER A 50 -27.58 -46.73 -20.31
N THR A 51 -27.41 -47.93 -20.89
CA THR A 51 -28.12 -48.36 -22.10
C THR A 51 -28.86 -49.70 -21.94
N ALA A 52 -29.95 -49.71 -21.17
CA ALA A 52 -31.14 -50.58 -21.39
C ALA A 52 -32.21 -50.43 -20.27
N SER A 53 -33.22 -49.58 -20.48
CA SER A 53 -34.51 -49.68 -19.77
C SER A 53 -35.61 -48.90 -20.51
N THR A 54 -35.91 -49.31 -21.74
CA THR A 54 -37.02 -48.75 -22.52
C THR A 54 -38.36 -49.28 -22.00
N ASN A 55 -39.15 -48.42 -21.37
CA ASN A 55 -40.62 -48.48 -21.42
C ASN A 55 -41.15 -47.04 -21.41
N SER A 56 -41.97 -46.72 -22.40
CA SER A 56 -42.23 -45.37 -22.88
C SER A 56 -43.34 -44.63 -22.13
N ILE A 57 -43.09 -43.36 -21.81
CA ILE A 57 -43.92 -42.25 -22.31
C ILE A 57 -42.96 -41.27 -23.03
N GLU A 58 -43.41 -40.64 -24.12
CA GLU A 58 -42.52 -39.96 -25.06
C GLU A 58 -42.11 -38.55 -24.60
N ALA A 59 -40.80 -38.26 -24.67
CA ALA A 59 -40.23 -36.91 -24.68
C ALA A 59 -39.14 -36.84 -25.76
N ALA A 60 -39.19 -35.84 -26.64
CA ALA A 60 -38.32 -35.76 -27.81
C ALA A 60 -36.89 -35.33 -27.43
N GLY A 61 -35.94 -36.26 -27.49
CA GLY A 61 -34.57 -36.04 -27.01
C GLY A 61 -33.66 -35.22 -27.92
N LYS A 62 -32.61 -34.64 -27.32
CA LYS A 62 -31.40 -34.17 -27.99
C LYS A 62 -30.18 -34.65 -27.19
N GLY A 63 -29.29 -35.40 -27.83
CA GLY A 63 -28.02 -35.81 -27.21
C GLY A 63 -26.97 -34.69 -27.21
N TRP A 64 -25.92 -34.86 -26.41
CA TRP A 64 -24.73 -33.98 -26.36
C TRP A 64 -24.28 -33.53 -27.75
N ARG A 65 -24.21 -32.21 -27.95
CA ARG A 65 -23.53 -31.59 -29.10
C ARG A 65 -22.18 -31.04 -28.68
N SER A 66 -21.13 -31.43 -29.40
CA SER A 66 -19.81 -30.81 -29.27
C SER A 66 -19.86 -29.38 -29.84
N PHE A 67 -19.32 -28.41 -29.12
CA PHE A 67 -19.27 -27.01 -29.55
C PHE A 67 -18.18 -26.79 -30.61
N ASN A 68 -18.56 -26.86 -31.89
CA ASN A 68 -17.82 -26.31 -33.02
C ASN A 68 -18.81 -25.90 -34.14
N GLY A 69 -19.23 -24.64 -34.14
CA GLY A 69 -20.14 -24.10 -35.16
C GLY A 69 -20.76 -22.77 -34.72
N ALA A 70 -20.97 -21.86 -35.68
CA ALA A 70 -21.77 -20.66 -35.48
C ALA A 70 -23.27 -21.02 -35.38
N PRO A 71 -24.12 -20.18 -34.75
CA PRO A 71 -25.54 -20.49 -34.61
C PRO A 71 -26.27 -20.38 -35.96
N ASP A 72 -26.76 -21.51 -36.47
CA ASP A 72 -27.79 -21.54 -37.50
C ASP A 72 -29.06 -20.88 -36.99
N LYS A 73 -29.67 -20.02 -37.82
CA LYS A 73 -30.93 -19.33 -37.47
C LYS A 73 -32.09 -20.32 -37.42
N LEU A 74 -32.69 -20.49 -36.24
CA LEU A 74 -34.02 -21.07 -36.12
C LEU A 74 -35.06 -20.13 -36.76
N SER A 75 -35.65 -20.57 -37.87
CA SER A 75 -36.73 -19.87 -38.57
C SER A 75 -38.09 -20.33 -38.02
N GLY A 76 -38.69 -19.56 -37.12
CA GLY A 76 -39.99 -19.84 -36.52
C GLY A 76 -40.39 -18.74 -35.53
N ALA A 77 -41.70 -18.62 -35.26
CA ALA A 77 -42.23 -17.53 -34.43
C ALA A 77 -41.75 -17.56 -32.96
N ASP A 78 -41.38 -18.74 -32.46
CA ASP A 78 -41.01 -18.99 -31.07
C ASP A 78 -39.73 -18.27 -30.62
N GLY A 79 -38.90 -17.83 -31.59
CA GLY A 79 -37.65 -17.12 -31.31
C GLY A 79 -37.83 -15.73 -30.69
N ASN A 80 -38.96 -15.06 -30.91
CA ASN A 80 -39.23 -13.75 -30.30
C ASN A 80 -39.88 -13.90 -28.91
N THR A 81 -40.85 -14.81 -28.76
CA THR A 81 -41.55 -15.03 -27.48
C THR A 81 -40.63 -15.55 -26.38
N LEU A 82 -39.60 -16.35 -26.71
CA LEU A 82 -38.57 -16.76 -25.75
C LEU A 82 -37.67 -15.60 -25.27
N VAL A 83 -37.48 -14.56 -26.09
CA VAL A 83 -36.68 -13.38 -25.70
C VAL A 83 -37.49 -12.46 -24.78
N ASP A 84 -38.77 -12.23 -25.05
CA ASP A 84 -39.66 -11.49 -24.14
C ASP A 84 -39.87 -12.24 -22.81
N ALA A 85 -40.09 -13.56 -22.86
CA ALA A 85 -40.25 -14.39 -21.65
C ALA A 85 -38.95 -14.56 -20.83
N SER A 86 -37.78 -14.37 -21.45
CA SER A 86 -36.51 -14.26 -20.73
C SER A 86 -36.34 -12.89 -20.05
N ALA A 87 -36.92 -11.82 -20.59
CA ALA A 87 -36.75 -10.47 -20.06
C ALA A 87 -37.56 -10.26 -18.76
N THR A 88 -38.63 -11.02 -18.55
CA THR A 88 -39.51 -10.92 -17.37
C THR A 88 -38.97 -11.63 -16.13
N ARG A 89 -38.23 -12.74 -16.28
CA ARG A 89 -37.68 -13.51 -15.15
C ARG A 89 -36.29 -13.00 -14.74
N GLN A 90 -36.25 -12.07 -13.78
CA GLN A 90 -35.02 -11.51 -13.23
C GLN A 90 -34.94 -11.70 -11.71
N VAL A 91 -33.72 -11.80 -11.16
CA VAL A 91 -33.53 -11.70 -9.71
C VAL A 91 -33.73 -10.25 -9.28
N LYS A 92 -34.85 -9.94 -8.62
CA LYS A 92 -35.14 -8.58 -8.14
C LYS A 92 -34.54 -8.31 -6.76
N HIS A 93 -34.34 -9.35 -5.95
CA HIS A 93 -33.88 -9.23 -4.57
C HIS A 93 -32.78 -10.25 -4.24
N LEU A 94 -31.78 -9.83 -3.47
CA LEU A 94 -30.75 -10.70 -2.92
C LEU A 94 -30.78 -10.63 -1.40
N VAL A 95 -30.69 -11.78 -0.74
CA VAL A 95 -30.71 -11.91 0.72
C VAL A 95 -29.54 -12.75 1.21
N PHE A 96 -28.88 -12.31 2.28
CA PHE A 96 -27.80 -13.04 2.92
C PHE A 96 -27.87 -12.94 4.45
N THR A 97 -27.31 -13.92 5.15
CA THR A 97 -27.45 -14.07 6.61
C THR A 97 -26.09 -14.20 7.29
N SER A 98 -25.83 -13.45 8.36
CA SER A 98 -24.61 -13.61 9.17
C SER A 98 -24.84 -13.31 10.65
N THR A 99 -23.82 -13.57 11.47
CA THR A 99 -23.77 -13.07 12.85
C THR A 99 -23.07 -11.71 12.92
N CYS A 100 -23.00 -11.10 14.11
CA CYS A 100 -22.33 -9.80 14.28
C CYS A 100 -20.83 -9.91 14.64
N ARG A 101 -20.05 -10.83 14.05
CA ARG A 101 -18.58 -10.82 14.21
C ARG A 101 -17.98 -9.72 13.33
N ASP A 102 -16.86 -9.12 13.73
CA ASP A 102 -16.14 -8.16 12.89
C ASP A 102 -15.69 -8.78 11.54
N LEU A 103 -15.35 -10.07 11.52
CA LEU A 103 -15.08 -10.81 10.28
C LEU A 103 -16.33 -10.96 9.40
N ASP A 104 -17.52 -11.12 10.00
CA ASP A 104 -18.78 -11.20 9.25
C ASP A 104 -19.11 -9.85 8.60
N PHE A 105 -18.71 -8.74 9.21
CA PHE A 105 -18.75 -7.40 8.61
C PHE A 105 -17.77 -7.27 7.43
N VAL A 106 -16.55 -7.80 7.56
CA VAL A 106 -15.60 -7.84 6.43
C VAL A 106 -16.18 -8.61 5.25
N HIS A 107 -16.74 -9.81 5.51
CA HIS A 107 -17.39 -10.63 4.49
C HIS A 107 -18.60 -9.91 3.85
N ALA A 108 -19.48 -9.32 4.67
CA ALA A 108 -20.70 -8.64 4.22
C ALA A 108 -20.42 -7.45 3.28
N GLU A 109 -19.42 -6.61 3.57
CA GLU A 109 -19.09 -5.49 2.68
C GLU A 109 -18.30 -5.94 1.44
N VAL A 110 -17.49 -7.01 1.49
CA VAL A 110 -16.89 -7.60 0.26
C VAL A 110 -17.97 -8.15 -0.66
N LEU A 111 -18.97 -8.86 -0.12
CA LEU A 111 -20.13 -9.34 -0.87
C LEU A 111 -20.88 -8.16 -1.50
N ALA A 112 -21.23 -7.17 -0.68
CA ALA A 112 -22.00 -6.01 -1.13
C ALA A 112 -21.26 -5.17 -2.17
N PHE A 113 -19.96 -4.91 -1.96
CA PHE A 113 -19.08 -4.22 -2.91
C PHE A 113 -19.01 -4.97 -4.24
N THR A 114 -18.70 -6.27 -4.21
CA THR A 114 -18.53 -7.05 -5.45
C THR A 114 -19.84 -7.21 -6.23
N LEU A 115 -20.97 -7.39 -5.53
CA LEU A 115 -22.30 -7.43 -6.13
C LEU A 115 -22.67 -6.13 -6.86
N ARG A 116 -22.37 -4.97 -6.26
CA ARG A 116 -22.59 -3.67 -6.92
C ARG A 116 -21.56 -3.44 -8.04
N ARG A 117 -20.30 -3.82 -7.86
CA ARG A 117 -19.24 -3.71 -8.89
C ARG A 117 -19.56 -4.52 -10.15
N THR A 118 -20.21 -5.68 -10.03
CA THR A 118 -20.65 -6.47 -11.20
C THR A 118 -21.96 -5.98 -11.83
N GLY A 119 -22.55 -4.87 -11.36
CA GLY A 119 -23.70 -4.24 -11.99
C GLY A 119 -25.06 -4.81 -11.60
N TYR A 120 -25.20 -5.41 -10.41
CA TYR A 120 -26.51 -5.78 -9.86
C TYR A 120 -27.24 -4.55 -9.29
N GLY A 121 -28.34 -4.16 -9.93
CA GLY A 121 -29.16 -3.00 -9.55
C GLY A 121 -30.34 -3.30 -8.61
N GLY A 122 -30.62 -4.57 -8.32
CA GLY A 122 -31.77 -4.97 -7.49
C GLY A 122 -31.61 -4.66 -6.00
N ASN A 123 -32.64 -4.99 -5.22
CA ASN A 123 -32.63 -4.81 -3.77
C ASN A 123 -31.70 -5.83 -3.08
N VAL A 124 -31.16 -5.46 -1.92
CA VAL A 124 -30.27 -6.30 -1.11
C VAL A 124 -30.64 -6.16 0.36
N THR A 125 -30.93 -7.27 1.05
CA THR A 125 -31.19 -7.30 2.49
C THR A 125 -30.24 -8.26 3.22
N HIS A 126 -29.64 -7.78 4.30
CA HIS A 126 -28.82 -8.56 5.23
C HIS A 126 -29.63 -8.90 6.48
N LEU A 127 -29.69 -10.18 6.85
CA LEU A 127 -30.40 -10.64 8.04
C LEU A 127 -29.40 -11.04 9.13
N LEU A 128 -29.29 -10.22 10.17
CA LEU A 128 -28.42 -10.43 11.33
C LEU A 128 -29.10 -11.28 12.40
N TYR A 129 -28.35 -12.26 12.94
CA TYR A 129 -28.79 -13.12 14.04
C TYR A 129 -27.66 -13.41 15.03
N GLY A 130 -27.98 -13.91 16.21
CA GLY A 130 -26.99 -14.42 17.17
C GLY A 130 -26.15 -13.35 17.87
N CYS A 131 -26.63 -12.11 17.94
CA CYS A 131 -25.97 -10.96 18.54
C CYS A 131 -26.97 -9.99 19.19
N THR A 132 -26.48 -9.13 20.08
CA THR A 132 -27.30 -8.13 20.78
C THR A 132 -27.75 -7.00 19.85
N ALA A 133 -28.77 -6.24 20.25
CA ALA A 133 -29.22 -5.06 19.51
C ALA A 133 -28.12 -3.99 19.38
N GLU A 134 -27.24 -3.87 20.37
CA GLU A 134 -26.09 -2.95 20.36
C GLU A 134 -25.04 -3.37 19.32
N GLN A 135 -24.71 -4.67 19.25
CA GLN A 135 -23.79 -5.23 18.25
C GLN A 135 -24.36 -5.10 16.83
N ALA A 136 -25.66 -5.35 16.65
CA ALA A 136 -26.33 -5.16 15.37
C ALA A 136 -26.35 -3.68 14.95
N ALA A 137 -26.65 -2.77 15.88
CA ALA A 137 -26.62 -1.33 15.63
C ALA A 137 -25.21 -0.81 15.28
N ASP A 138 -24.15 -1.35 15.89
CA ASP A 138 -22.77 -1.00 15.50
C ASP A 138 -22.42 -1.46 14.10
N MET A 139 -22.71 -2.72 13.76
CA MET A 139 -22.48 -3.22 12.41
C MET A 139 -23.25 -2.43 11.36
N ILE A 140 -24.49 -2.02 11.65
CA ILE A 140 -25.31 -1.18 10.76
C ILE A 140 -24.68 0.21 10.56
N ARG A 141 -24.17 0.86 11.62
CA ARG A 141 -23.47 2.16 11.51
C ARG A 141 -22.21 2.09 10.64
N ARG A 142 -21.53 0.94 10.64
CA ARG A 142 -20.25 0.73 9.94
C ARG A 142 -20.39 0.44 8.45
N LYS A 143 -21.56 0.05 7.94
CA LYS A 143 -21.76 -0.29 6.52
C LYS A 143 -21.50 0.88 5.58
N ASP A 144 -21.12 0.59 4.34
CA ASP A 144 -21.06 1.62 3.30
C ASP A 144 -22.46 1.88 2.70
N PRO A 145 -23.05 3.08 2.87
CA PRO A 145 -24.36 3.40 2.32
C PRO A 145 -24.40 3.35 0.78
N ARG A 146 -23.25 3.45 0.09
CA ARG A 146 -23.15 3.31 -1.38
C ARG A 146 -23.54 1.92 -1.86
N HIS A 147 -23.47 0.90 -1.00
CA HIS A 147 -23.88 -0.45 -1.36
C HIS A 147 -25.40 -0.67 -1.31
N HIS A 148 -26.15 0.25 -0.71
CA HIS A 148 -27.62 0.17 -0.57
C HIS A 148 -28.10 -1.21 -0.07
N VAL A 149 -27.62 -1.60 1.12
CA VAL A 149 -27.97 -2.86 1.80
C VAL A 149 -28.87 -2.57 2.99
N GLU A 150 -30.14 -2.93 2.88
CA GLU A 150 -31.05 -2.95 4.01
C GLU A 150 -30.56 -3.98 5.05
N THR A 151 -30.72 -3.73 6.35
CA THR A 151 -30.29 -4.69 7.38
C THR A 151 -31.41 -4.89 8.41
N ARG A 152 -31.77 -6.15 8.67
CA ARG A 152 -32.78 -6.57 9.66
C ARG A 152 -32.11 -7.40 10.75
N HIS A 153 -32.55 -7.27 12.00
CA HIS A 153 -31.96 -7.95 13.16
C HIS A 153 -32.99 -8.85 13.85
N TYR A 154 -32.63 -10.12 14.03
CA TYR A 154 -33.44 -11.16 14.65
C TYR A 154 -32.79 -11.60 15.96
N ALA A 155 -32.96 -10.77 17.00
CA ALA A 155 -32.35 -10.92 18.33
C ALA A 155 -32.70 -12.25 19.03
N ASP A 156 -33.80 -12.89 18.65
CA ASP A 156 -34.32 -14.13 19.22
C ASP A 156 -33.80 -15.41 18.52
N VAL A 157 -32.95 -15.29 17.50
CA VAL A 157 -32.29 -16.42 16.82
C VAL A 157 -30.83 -16.50 17.25
N SER A 158 -30.46 -17.51 18.02
CA SER A 158 -29.08 -17.74 18.45
C SER A 158 -28.16 -18.20 17.32
N ALA A 159 -26.90 -17.76 17.35
CA ALA A 159 -25.85 -18.34 16.51
C ALA A 159 -25.62 -19.82 16.87
N THR A 160 -25.60 -20.69 15.87
CA THR A 160 -25.30 -22.12 16.04
C THR A 160 -24.34 -22.59 14.95
N ASN A 161 -23.53 -23.62 15.26
CA ASN A 161 -22.65 -24.21 14.25
C ASN A 161 -23.46 -24.92 13.16
N THR A 162 -22.88 -24.97 11.97
CA THR A 162 -23.37 -25.60 10.73
C THR A 162 -22.15 -26.16 9.98
N THR A 163 -22.33 -27.04 9.00
CA THR A 163 -21.23 -27.41 8.08
C THR A 163 -21.46 -26.88 6.67
N PHE A 164 -20.34 -26.65 5.98
CA PHE A 164 -20.29 -26.49 4.54
C PHE A 164 -19.08 -27.26 4.00
N GLY A 165 -19.35 -28.36 3.28
CA GLY A 165 -18.32 -29.35 2.95
C GLY A 165 -17.69 -29.93 4.22
N GLU A 166 -16.36 -29.94 4.28
CA GLU A 166 -15.57 -30.46 5.41
C GLU A 166 -15.37 -29.44 6.56
N LYS A 167 -15.82 -28.19 6.41
CA LYS A 167 -15.66 -27.12 7.43
C LYS A 167 -16.92 -26.93 8.27
N LEU A 168 -16.73 -26.68 9.58
CA LEU A 168 -17.74 -26.13 10.48
C LEU A 168 -17.75 -24.59 10.38
N LEU A 169 -18.89 -24.01 10.02
CA LEU A 169 -19.12 -22.56 9.90
C LEU A 169 -20.25 -22.11 10.86
N LYS A 170 -20.39 -20.80 11.06
CA LYS A 170 -21.49 -20.18 11.84
C LYS A 170 -22.42 -19.29 11.00
N THR A 171 -22.07 -19.08 9.73
CA THR A 171 -22.59 -18.04 8.83
C THR A 171 -22.89 -18.58 7.43
N THR A 172 -23.40 -19.81 7.34
CA THR A 172 -24.12 -20.26 6.14
C THR A 172 -25.48 -19.59 6.05
N LEU A 173 -26.14 -19.71 4.89
CA LEU A 173 -27.57 -19.44 4.76
C LEU A 173 -28.37 -20.11 5.90
N ASN A 174 -29.20 -19.33 6.60
CA ASN A 174 -29.98 -19.77 7.76
C ASN A 174 -31.51 -19.73 7.47
N PRO A 175 -32.15 -20.88 7.20
CA PRO A 175 -33.59 -20.96 6.89
C PRO A 175 -34.51 -20.38 7.97
N VAL A 176 -34.13 -20.42 9.25
CA VAL A 176 -34.93 -19.85 10.35
C VAL A 176 -35.06 -18.34 10.21
N VAL A 177 -33.97 -17.68 9.83
CA VAL A 177 -33.92 -16.22 9.67
C VAL A 177 -34.56 -15.81 8.34
N LEU A 178 -34.32 -16.57 7.27
CA LEU A 178 -34.95 -16.38 5.97
C LEU A 178 -36.49 -16.51 6.05
N ALA A 179 -36.99 -17.52 6.77
CA ALA A 179 -38.41 -17.71 7.02
C ALA A 179 -39.02 -16.57 7.84
N LYS A 180 -38.34 -16.05 8.87
CA LYS A 180 -38.82 -14.86 9.60
C LYS A 180 -38.89 -13.62 8.71
N TRP A 181 -37.97 -13.45 7.78
CA TRP A 181 -38.01 -12.33 6.83
C TRP A 181 -39.13 -12.45 5.79
N MET A 182 -39.34 -13.65 5.22
CA MET A 182 -40.34 -13.87 4.17
C MET A 182 -41.77 -14.12 4.66
N LEU A 183 -41.94 -14.80 5.79
CA LEU A 183 -43.24 -15.20 6.36
C LEU A 183 -43.64 -14.34 7.57
N GLY A 184 -42.77 -13.46 8.05
CA GLY A 184 -42.97 -12.66 9.27
C GLY A 184 -43.91 -11.47 9.08
N SER A 185 -44.87 -11.34 10.00
CA SER A 185 -45.79 -10.20 10.11
C SER A 185 -45.16 -9.00 10.84
N ASP A 186 -43.96 -8.56 10.41
CA ASP A 186 -43.20 -7.43 10.97
C ASP A 186 -43.84 -6.04 10.69
N GLY A 187 -45.12 -6.00 10.30
CA GLY A 187 -45.86 -4.79 9.93
C GLY A 187 -47.25 -5.10 9.38
N ALA A 188 -48.06 -4.05 9.18
CA ALA A 188 -49.47 -4.16 8.80
C ALA A 188 -49.74 -4.56 7.33
N ALA A 189 -48.69 -4.76 6.52
CA ALA A 189 -48.78 -5.07 5.09
C ALA A 189 -48.13 -6.44 4.75
N PRO A 190 -48.66 -7.20 3.76
CA PRO A 190 -48.06 -8.43 3.23
C PRO A 190 -46.60 -8.28 2.77
N PHE A 191 -45.89 -9.40 2.65
CA PHE A 191 -44.50 -9.42 2.16
C PHE A 191 -44.36 -8.82 0.76
N GLU A 192 -45.29 -9.13 -0.15
CA GLU A 192 -45.28 -8.66 -1.54
C GLU A 192 -45.35 -7.13 -1.62
N GLU A 193 -46.26 -6.51 -0.87
CA GLU A 193 -46.38 -5.04 -0.74
C GLU A 193 -45.15 -4.41 -0.05
N ARG A 194 -44.57 -5.11 0.94
CA ARG A 194 -43.46 -4.61 1.76
C ARG A 194 -42.15 -4.48 0.99
N TYR A 195 -41.89 -5.36 0.03
CA TYR A 195 -40.64 -5.40 -0.75
C TYR A 195 -40.83 -5.21 -2.26
N ALA A 196 -42.06 -5.04 -2.74
CA ALA A 196 -42.43 -4.96 -4.16
C ALA A 196 -42.00 -6.19 -4.98
N LEU A 197 -42.25 -7.39 -4.42
CA LEU A 197 -41.94 -8.69 -5.02
C LEU A 197 -43.22 -9.50 -5.18
N ALA A 198 -43.54 -9.91 -6.41
CA ALA A 198 -44.64 -10.84 -6.69
C ALA A 198 -44.23 -12.29 -6.43
N SER A 199 -45.22 -13.19 -6.29
CA SER A 199 -44.98 -14.62 -6.06
C SER A 199 -44.05 -15.29 -7.10
N ASP A 200 -44.04 -14.81 -8.35
CA ASP A 200 -43.19 -15.28 -9.47
C ASP A 200 -41.85 -14.55 -9.62
N ASP A 201 -41.53 -13.59 -8.74
CA ASP A 201 -40.24 -12.91 -8.73
C ASP A 201 -39.14 -13.74 -8.08
N PHE A 202 -37.93 -13.71 -8.67
CA PHE A 202 -36.80 -14.48 -8.16
C PHE A 202 -36.03 -13.74 -7.06
N VAL A 203 -35.75 -14.46 -5.98
CA VAL A 203 -34.92 -14.04 -4.84
C VAL A 203 -33.71 -14.97 -4.71
N MET A 204 -32.50 -14.39 -4.73
CA MET A 204 -31.25 -15.12 -4.47
C MET A 204 -30.93 -15.12 -2.98
N ALA A 205 -30.83 -16.31 -2.39
CA ALA A 205 -30.34 -16.52 -1.03
C ALA A 205 -28.89 -17.03 -1.06
N VAL A 206 -27.96 -16.28 -0.44
CA VAL A 206 -26.51 -16.50 -0.56
C VAL A 206 -25.80 -16.43 0.81
N ASP A 207 -24.68 -17.14 0.94
CA ASP A 207 -23.81 -17.09 2.13
C ASP A 207 -23.03 -15.77 2.20
N SER A 208 -22.68 -15.30 3.41
CA SER A 208 -22.14 -13.95 3.61
C SER A 208 -20.72 -13.73 3.05
N ASP A 209 -19.97 -14.80 2.79
CA ASP A 209 -18.59 -14.82 2.28
C ASP A 209 -18.50 -14.96 0.74
N ALA A 210 -19.62 -14.81 0.03
CA ALA A 210 -19.66 -14.88 -1.42
C ALA A 210 -19.07 -13.63 -2.09
N ILE A 211 -18.17 -13.85 -3.04
CA ILE A 211 -17.55 -12.84 -3.91
C ILE A 211 -18.22 -12.91 -5.27
N PHE A 212 -18.85 -11.83 -5.74
CA PHE A 212 -19.45 -11.79 -7.09
C PHE A 212 -18.38 -11.50 -8.15
N THR A 213 -18.41 -12.27 -9.25
CA THR A 213 -17.38 -12.23 -10.31
C THR A 213 -17.92 -11.94 -11.71
N LYS A 214 -19.22 -12.14 -11.96
CA LYS A 214 -19.96 -11.54 -13.09
C LYS A 214 -21.32 -11.01 -12.62
N LYS A 215 -22.04 -10.31 -13.51
CA LYS A 215 -23.39 -9.80 -13.21
C LYS A 215 -24.34 -10.97 -12.90
N LEU A 216 -25.15 -10.83 -11.85
CA LEU A 216 -26.25 -11.75 -11.56
C LEU A 216 -27.33 -11.60 -12.63
N ASP A 217 -27.57 -12.67 -13.39
CA ASP A 217 -28.49 -12.71 -14.53
C ASP A 217 -29.06 -14.13 -14.69
N MET A 218 -30.39 -14.24 -14.80
CA MET A 218 -31.11 -15.52 -14.91
C MET A 218 -30.83 -16.24 -16.24
N TRP A 219 -30.50 -15.52 -17.32
CA TRP A 219 -30.27 -16.12 -18.64
C TRP A 219 -29.17 -17.19 -18.59
N ASN A 220 -28.04 -16.89 -17.95
CA ASN A 220 -26.93 -17.83 -17.80
C ASN A 220 -27.32 -19.05 -16.94
N LEU A 221 -28.17 -18.83 -15.93
CA LEU A 221 -28.60 -19.87 -15.01
C LEU A 221 -29.55 -20.87 -15.68
N MET A 222 -30.53 -20.36 -16.44
CA MET A 222 -31.48 -21.15 -17.22
C MET A 222 -30.81 -21.87 -18.40
N ALA A 223 -29.75 -21.29 -19.00
CA ALA A 223 -29.00 -21.92 -20.08
C ALA A 223 -28.22 -23.16 -19.62
N GLU A 224 -27.61 -23.12 -18.42
CA GLU A 224 -26.86 -24.26 -17.85
C GLU A 224 -27.79 -25.30 -17.20
N ALA A 225 -28.86 -24.89 -16.50
CA ALA A 225 -29.79 -25.79 -15.79
C ALA A 225 -30.96 -26.30 -16.65
N ASN A 226 -30.70 -26.60 -17.94
CA ASN A 226 -31.73 -26.90 -18.94
C ASN A 226 -32.36 -28.32 -18.84
N ASP A 227 -31.87 -29.19 -17.96
CA ASP A 227 -32.44 -30.52 -17.69
C ASP A 227 -33.80 -30.46 -16.97
N VAL A 228 -34.16 -29.32 -16.35
CA VAL A 228 -35.44 -29.15 -15.63
C VAL A 228 -36.33 -28.16 -16.38
N ILE A 229 -37.48 -28.64 -16.86
CA ILE A 229 -38.50 -27.79 -17.51
C ILE A 229 -39.16 -26.91 -16.45
N ASP A 230 -39.13 -25.60 -16.68
CA ASP A 230 -39.78 -24.56 -15.86
C ASP A 230 -39.39 -24.57 -14.37
N ALA A 231 -38.08 -24.63 -14.09
CA ALA A 231 -37.54 -24.66 -12.73
C ALA A 231 -37.85 -23.36 -11.94
N ARG A 232 -38.67 -23.51 -10.88
CA ARG A 232 -39.01 -22.45 -9.91
C ARG A 232 -37.91 -22.22 -8.85
N ILE A 233 -36.98 -23.18 -8.71
CA ILE A 233 -35.85 -23.18 -7.78
C ILE A 233 -34.59 -23.57 -8.56
N PHE A 234 -33.49 -22.88 -8.33
CA PHE A 234 -32.14 -23.20 -8.79
C PHE A 234 -31.19 -23.27 -7.60
N GLY A 235 -30.13 -24.07 -7.69
CA GLY A 235 -29.13 -24.19 -6.63
C GLY A 235 -27.78 -24.70 -7.14
N GLN A 236 -26.70 -24.37 -6.42
CA GLN A 236 -25.35 -24.77 -6.79
C GLN A 236 -25.18 -26.29 -6.67
N ASP A 237 -24.61 -26.92 -7.70
CA ASP A 237 -24.33 -28.36 -7.74
C ASP A 237 -23.50 -28.84 -6.54
N ALA A 238 -24.02 -29.87 -5.88
CA ALA A 238 -23.57 -30.38 -4.59
C ALA A 238 -22.44 -31.40 -4.68
N SER A 239 -21.32 -31.08 -4.03
CA SER A 239 -20.21 -32.02 -3.83
C SER A 239 -20.54 -33.25 -2.98
N TRP A 240 -21.67 -33.24 -2.24
CA TRP A 240 -22.17 -34.39 -1.48
C TRP A 240 -22.91 -35.44 -2.33
N TYR A 241 -23.26 -35.12 -3.58
CA TYR A 241 -24.05 -36.02 -4.41
C TYR A 241 -23.24 -37.22 -4.94
N TRP A 242 -23.80 -38.41 -4.77
CA TRP A 242 -23.29 -39.64 -5.38
C TRP A 242 -24.47 -40.55 -5.78
N PRO A 243 -24.49 -41.12 -7.01
CA PRO A 243 -25.61 -41.93 -7.47
C PRO A 243 -26.01 -43.03 -6.49
N LYS A 244 -27.29 -43.07 -6.13
CA LYS A 244 -27.87 -44.01 -5.14
C LYS A 244 -27.22 -43.98 -3.74
N ARG A 245 -26.69 -42.83 -3.33
CA ARG A 245 -26.22 -42.56 -1.96
C ARG A 245 -26.65 -41.17 -1.51
N PHE A 246 -27.26 -41.10 -0.33
CA PHE A 246 -27.63 -39.87 0.34
C PHE A 246 -26.83 -39.73 1.65
N PRO A 247 -26.52 -38.51 2.16
CA PRO A 247 -25.72 -38.37 3.38
C PRO A 247 -26.45 -38.76 4.68
N LEU A 248 -27.78 -38.97 4.64
CA LEU A 248 -28.56 -39.57 5.73
C LEU A 248 -28.90 -41.03 5.40
N THR A 249 -28.95 -41.90 6.42
CA THR A 249 -29.56 -43.23 6.28
C THR A 249 -31.08 -43.13 6.11
N HIS A 250 -31.71 -44.21 5.64
CA HIS A 250 -33.18 -44.26 5.54
C HIS A 250 -33.84 -44.02 6.90
N ASP A 251 -33.35 -44.65 7.97
CA ASP A 251 -33.88 -44.49 9.33
C ASP A 251 -33.73 -43.04 9.83
N GLN A 252 -32.59 -42.39 9.54
CA GLN A 252 -32.38 -40.97 9.85
C GLN A 252 -33.40 -40.10 9.11
N LEU A 253 -33.61 -40.33 7.81
CA LEU A 253 -34.58 -39.56 7.02
C LEU A 253 -36.02 -39.77 7.52
N VAL A 254 -36.43 -41.03 7.75
CA VAL A 254 -37.75 -41.39 8.33
C VAL A 254 -37.99 -40.76 9.69
N SER A 255 -36.94 -40.56 10.50
CA SER A 255 -37.07 -39.91 11.81
C SER A 255 -37.26 -38.39 11.77
N ILE A 256 -37.04 -37.74 10.61
CA ILE A 256 -37.14 -36.27 10.48
C ILE A 256 -38.26 -35.78 9.55
N VAL A 257 -38.57 -36.50 8.45
CA VAL A 257 -39.66 -36.14 7.51
C VAL A 257 -40.97 -36.87 7.82
N PRO A 258 -42.15 -36.31 7.46
CA PRO A 258 -43.42 -37.02 7.51
C PRO A 258 -43.44 -38.32 6.68
N THR A 259 -44.23 -39.32 7.11
CA THR A 259 -44.31 -40.65 6.48
C THR A 259 -44.89 -40.65 5.05
N ASN A 260 -45.54 -39.56 4.64
CA ASN A 260 -46.03 -39.33 3.27
C ASN A 260 -45.06 -38.50 2.40
N SER A 261 -43.86 -38.19 2.89
CA SER A 261 -42.88 -37.35 2.18
C SER A 261 -42.34 -38.02 0.91
N ARG A 262 -42.33 -37.29 -0.22
CA ARG A 262 -41.69 -37.78 -1.47
C ARG A 262 -40.19 -38.03 -1.29
N ALA A 263 -39.53 -37.37 -0.33
CA ALA A 263 -38.13 -37.65 0.02
C ALA A 263 -37.88 -39.13 0.40
N LEU A 264 -38.87 -39.83 0.96
CA LEU A 264 -38.77 -41.26 1.31
C LEU A 264 -38.87 -42.19 0.09
N LEU A 265 -39.21 -41.65 -1.09
CA LEU A 265 -39.41 -42.37 -2.35
C LEU A 265 -38.27 -42.13 -3.36
N LEU A 266 -37.20 -41.44 -2.95
CA LEU A 266 -36.06 -41.09 -3.81
C LEU A 266 -34.93 -42.12 -3.74
N ASP A 267 -34.90 -43.04 -4.70
CA ASP A 267 -33.77 -43.96 -4.95
C ASP A 267 -32.50 -43.22 -5.45
N ASP A 268 -32.69 -42.04 -6.06
CA ASP A 268 -31.61 -41.16 -6.49
C ASP A 268 -31.98 -39.69 -6.23
N TRP A 269 -31.00 -38.87 -5.89
CA TRP A 269 -31.19 -37.51 -5.34
C TRP A 269 -30.75 -36.40 -6.30
N ARG A 270 -30.47 -36.72 -7.58
CA ARG A 270 -29.90 -35.74 -8.53
C ARG A 270 -30.76 -34.48 -8.73
N GLU A 271 -32.08 -34.63 -8.78
CA GLU A 271 -33.05 -33.51 -8.91
C GLU A 271 -33.05 -32.53 -7.72
N TYR A 272 -32.38 -32.91 -6.62
CA TYR A 272 -32.26 -32.15 -5.38
C TYR A 272 -30.79 -32.01 -4.91
N ALA A 273 -29.83 -32.31 -5.80
CA ALA A 273 -28.39 -32.32 -5.53
C ALA A 273 -27.79 -30.91 -5.49
N ALA A 274 -28.29 -30.07 -4.58
CA ALA A 274 -27.94 -28.66 -4.48
C ALA A 274 -27.46 -28.24 -3.09
N ILE A 275 -26.73 -27.12 -3.06
CA ILE A 275 -26.31 -26.36 -1.89
C ILE A 275 -26.48 -24.86 -2.17
N ALA A 276 -26.27 -24.02 -1.15
CA ALA A 276 -26.26 -22.57 -1.32
C ALA A 276 -25.12 -22.10 -2.25
N PRO A 277 -25.33 -21.01 -3.02
CA PRO A 277 -26.53 -20.18 -3.06
C PRO A 277 -27.70 -20.84 -3.80
N PHE A 278 -28.91 -20.43 -3.43
CA PHE A 278 -30.16 -20.81 -4.07
C PHE A 278 -30.79 -19.58 -4.72
N VAL A 279 -31.46 -19.75 -5.86
CA VAL A 279 -32.24 -18.70 -6.52
C VAL A 279 -33.62 -19.25 -6.82
N ALA A 280 -34.67 -18.68 -6.24
CA ALA A 280 -36.03 -19.23 -6.39
C ALA A 280 -37.09 -18.14 -6.39
N GLU A 281 -38.25 -18.46 -6.96
CA GLU A 281 -39.47 -17.66 -6.89
C GLU A 281 -39.88 -17.42 -5.43
N VAL A 282 -40.47 -16.25 -5.13
CA VAL A 282 -41.02 -15.94 -3.80
C VAL A 282 -42.02 -17.00 -3.33
N GLY A 283 -42.92 -17.45 -4.21
CA GLY A 283 -43.87 -18.53 -3.89
C GLY A 283 -43.18 -19.84 -3.58
N ALA A 284 -42.18 -20.24 -4.37
CA ALA A 284 -41.43 -21.47 -4.14
C ALA A 284 -40.62 -21.42 -2.82
N TRP A 285 -40.08 -20.25 -2.45
CA TRP A 285 -39.50 -20.04 -1.11
C TRP A 285 -40.56 -20.17 -0.01
N GLN A 286 -41.71 -19.51 -0.15
CA GLN A 286 -42.80 -19.55 0.84
C GLN A 286 -43.35 -20.98 1.07
N GLU A 287 -43.40 -21.80 0.02
CA GLU A 287 -43.76 -23.22 0.08
C GLU A 287 -42.75 -24.04 0.92
N ILE A 288 -41.45 -23.96 0.62
CA ILE A 288 -40.44 -24.86 1.23
C ILE A 288 -39.94 -24.40 2.61
N LEU A 289 -40.03 -23.10 2.93
CA LEU A 289 -39.42 -22.55 4.15
C LEU A 289 -39.96 -23.11 5.47
N PRO A 290 -41.28 -23.34 5.67
CA PRO A 290 -41.80 -23.95 6.90
C PRO A 290 -41.16 -25.33 7.17
N THR A 291 -41.10 -26.17 6.13
CA THR A 291 -40.50 -27.51 6.19
C THR A 291 -38.98 -27.43 6.39
N ALA A 292 -38.29 -26.48 5.74
CA ALA A 292 -36.85 -26.27 5.95
C ALA A 292 -36.50 -25.82 7.38
N VAL A 293 -37.36 -25.05 8.04
CA VAL A 293 -37.20 -24.61 9.44
C VAL A 293 -37.38 -25.75 10.44
N ASP A 294 -38.42 -26.57 10.26
CA ASP A 294 -38.63 -27.78 11.06
C ASP A 294 -37.44 -28.76 10.93
N LEU A 295 -36.98 -29.00 9.70
CA LEU A 295 -35.80 -29.83 9.43
C LEU A 295 -34.52 -29.25 10.05
N TRP A 296 -34.33 -27.93 10.05
CA TRP A 296 -33.14 -27.29 10.67
C TRP A 296 -33.05 -27.52 12.19
N GLY A 297 -34.19 -27.67 12.86
CA GLY A 297 -34.26 -28.04 14.28
C GLY A 297 -33.95 -29.52 14.54
N LYS A 298 -34.25 -30.41 13.59
CA LYS A 298 -34.10 -31.86 13.71
C LYS A 298 -32.75 -32.39 13.20
N LEU A 299 -32.17 -31.74 12.18
CA LEU A 299 -30.88 -32.11 11.58
C LEU A 299 -29.72 -31.77 12.54
N ALA A 300 -28.76 -32.69 12.63
CA ALA A 300 -27.49 -32.40 13.30
C ALA A 300 -26.77 -31.21 12.65
N HIS A 301 -25.95 -30.49 13.42
CA HIS A 301 -25.18 -29.34 12.93
C HIS A 301 -24.42 -29.63 11.63
N GLU A 302 -23.92 -30.86 11.48
CA GLU A 302 -23.13 -31.34 10.36
C GLU A 302 -23.95 -31.74 9.12
N GLN A 303 -25.27 -31.65 9.18
CA GLN A 303 -26.21 -32.10 8.13
C GLN A 303 -27.18 -30.99 7.68
N ARG A 304 -27.13 -29.82 8.31
CA ARG A 304 -28.08 -28.71 8.11
C ARG A 304 -28.12 -28.12 6.70
N TYR A 305 -27.07 -28.28 5.91
CA TYR A 305 -27.06 -27.91 4.49
C TYR A 305 -28.11 -28.69 3.66
N LEU A 306 -28.59 -29.83 4.16
CA LEU A 306 -29.64 -30.64 3.53
C LEU A 306 -31.07 -30.11 3.78
N ALA A 307 -31.27 -29.11 4.66
CA ALA A 307 -32.61 -28.66 5.04
C ALA A 307 -33.43 -28.17 3.84
N VAL A 308 -32.82 -27.40 2.93
CA VAL A 308 -33.48 -26.90 1.70
C VAL A 308 -33.68 -28.04 0.67
N PRO A 309 -32.67 -28.87 0.32
CA PRO A 309 -32.86 -30.06 -0.52
C PRO A 309 -33.98 -31.02 -0.04
N ILE A 310 -34.04 -31.33 1.25
CA ILE A 310 -35.06 -32.24 1.81
C ILE A 310 -36.44 -31.58 1.82
N ALA A 311 -36.54 -30.26 2.09
CA ALA A 311 -37.80 -29.54 2.00
C ALA A 311 -38.34 -29.46 0.56
N ALA A 312 -37.48 -29.14 -0.42
CA ALA A 312 -37.83 -29.16 -1.84
C ALA A 312 -38.28 -30.57 -2.29
N ALA A 313 -37.62 -31.63 -1.81
CA ALA A 313 -38.04 -33.01 -2.03
C ALA A 313 -39.37 -33.38 -1.33
N HIS A 314 -39.71 -32.74 -0.20
CA HIS A 314 -40.99 -32.92 0.48
C HIS A 314 -42.14 -32.28 -0.31
N GLU A 315 -42.02 -30.98 -0.63
CA GLU A 315 -43.04 -30.21 -1.36
C GLU A 315 -43.10 -30.57 -2.86
N LYS A 316 -42.15 -31.38 -3.34
CA LYS A 316 -42.02 -31.90 -4.72
C LYS A 316 -41.51 -30.87 -5.74
N SER A 317 -41.05 -29.70 -5.28
CA SER A 317 -40.48 -28.63 -6.10
C SER A 317 -39.06 -28.98 -6.58
N LEU A 318 -38.91 -29.27 -7.87
CA LEU A 318 -37.64 -29.64 -8.50
C LEU A 318 -36.61 -28.50 -8.44
N ILE A 319 -35.32 -28.84 -8.31
CA ILE A 319 -34.22 -27.86 -8.32
C ILE A 319 -33.48 -27.93 -9.66
N GLY A 320 -33.40 -26.81 -10.36
CA GLY A 320 -32.45 -26.58 -11.46
C GLY A 320 -31.02 -26.55 -10.93
N VAL A 321 -30.40 -27.71 -10.80
CA VAL A 321 -29.02 -27.85 -10.31
C VAL A 321 -28.04 -27.26 -11.34
N SER A 322 -27.22 -26.30 -10.92
CA SER A 322 -26.31 -25.58 -11.81
C SER A 322 -24.88 -25.54 -11.29
N GLY A 323 -23.91 -25.74 -12.19
CA GLY A 323 -22.48 -25.73 -11.87
C GLY A 323 -21.84 -24.34 -11.77
N VAL A 324 -22.54 -23.27 -12.19
CA VAL A 324 -21.99 -21.90 -12.37
C VAL A 324 -22.43 -20.89 -11.31
N LEU A 325 -23.23 -21.29 -10.32
CA LEU A 325 -23.76 -20.39 -9.29
C LEU A 325 -22.69 -19.94 -8.30
N SER A 326 -21.89 -20.89 -7.77
CA SER A 326 -20.78 -20.59 -6.86
C SER A 326 -19.69 -21.66 -6.83
N VAL A 327 -18.46 -21.25 -7.17
CA VAL A 327 -17.27 -22.11 -7.13
C VAL A 327 -16.53 -21.94 -5.80
N HIS A 328 -16.28 -23.05 -5.10
CA HIS A 328 -15.84 -23.04 -3.69
C HIS A 328 -14.69 -24.00 -3.38
N HIS A 329 -14.32 -24.90 -4.30
CA HIS A 329 -13.23 -25.87 -4.09
C HIS A 329 -12.65 -26.37 -5.42
N TYR A 330 -11.43 -25.96 -5.78
CA TYR A 330 -10.81 -26.27 -7.08
C TYR A 330 -10.55 -27.78 -7.38
N PRO A 331 -10.40 -28.68 -6.39
CA PRO A 331 -10.39 -30.13 -6.60
C PRO A 331 -11.77 -30.77 -6.89
N SER A 332 -12.86 -30.01 -6.76
CA SER A 332 -14.22 -30.55 -6.96
C SER A 332 -14.47 -30.99 -8.40
N ARG A 333 -15.15 -32.12 -8.55
CA ARG A 333 -15.64 -32.65 -9.85
C ARG A 333 -17.05 -32.17 -10.22
N TYR A 334 -17.72 -31.48 -9.30
CA TYR A 334 -19.14 -31.10 -9.42
C TYR A 334 -19.35 -29.60 -9.66
N GLN A 335 -18.28 -28.80 -9.55
CA GLN A 335 -18.30 -27.37 -9.83
C GLN A 335 -17.84 -27.12 -11.27
N ASN A 336 -18.50 -26.21 -12.00
CA ASN A 336 -18.06 -25.85 -13.35
C ASN A 336 -16.81 -24.98 -13.25
N TRP A 337 -15.66 -25.59 -13.52
CA TRP A 337 -14.34 -24.95 -13.51
C TRP A 337 -13.74 -24.82 -14.92
N ASP A 338 -14.49 -25.21 -15.96
CA ASP A 338 -13.95 -25.36 -17.30
C ASP A 338 -13.71 -24.01 -17.99
N PHE A 339 -14.38 -22.95 -17.50
CA PHE A 339 -14.07 -21.55 -17.83
C PHE A 339 -12.60 -21.18 -17.61
N VAL A 340 -11.92 -21.80 -16.64
CA VAL A 340 -10.50 -21.55 -16.38
C VAL A 340 -9.62 -22.01 -17.52
N ASP A 341 -10.04 -23.02 -18.27
CA ASP A 341 -9.26 -23.49 -19.41
C ASP A 341 -9.46 -22.58 -20.65
N ASP A 342 -10.66 -22.03 -20.83
CA ASP A 342 -11.04 -21.13 -21.92
C ASP A 342 -10.51 -19.68 -21.79
N ILE A 343 -10.31 -19.15 -20.58
CA ILE A 343 -9.87 -17.75 -20.40
C ILE A 343 -8.45 -17.50 -20.92
N LYS A 344 -8.29 -16.35 -21.58
CA LYS A 344 -7.06 -15.93 -22.29
C LYS A 344 -6.40 -14.67 -21.72
N HIS A 345 -7.02 -14.06 -20.71
CA HIS A 345 -6.46 -12.95 -19.93
C HIS A 345 -5.61 -13.48 -18.77
N ASN A 346 -4.90 -12.58 -18.09
CA ASN A 346 -4.15 -12.87 -16.88
C ASN A 346 -4.93 -12.39 -15.63
N PRO A 347 -5.63 -13.28 -14.89
CA PRO A 347 -6.51 -12.87 -13.79
C PRO A 347 -5.78 -12.25 -12.59
N CYS A 348 -4.45 -12.22 -12.59
CA CYS A 348 -3.61 -11.61 -11.57
C CYS A 348 -3.05 -10.23 -11.99
N SER A 349 -3.43 -9.73 -13.18
CA SER A 349 -3.04 -8.38 -13.65
C SER A 349 -4.07 -7.71 -14.59
N GLU A 350 -5.11 -8.44 -15.00
CA GLU A 350 -6.14 -8.01 -15.95
C GLU A 350 -7.51 -8.43 -15.40
N GLN A 351 -8.47 -7.50 -15.33
CA GLN A 351 -9.84 -7.85 -14.96
C GLN A 351 -10.55 -8.55 -16.14
N ALA A 352 -11.46 -9.48 -15.82
CA ALA A 352 -12.20 -10.22 -16.83
C ALA A 352 -13.22 -9.31 -17.54
N GLU A 353 -13.00 -9.01 -18.82
CA GLU A 353 -13.92 -8.17 -19.61
C GLU A 353 -14.51 -8.88 -20.83
N GLY A 354 -15.64 -8.34 -21.30
CA GLY A 354 -16.26 -8.66 -22.59
C GLY A 354 -16.48 -10.17 -22.80
N LYS A 355 -15.79 -10.72 -23.80
CA LYS A 355 -15.92 -12.15 -24.18
C LYS A 355 -15.50 -13.13 -23.07
N ASN A 356 -14.73 -12.71 -22.06
CA ASN A 356 -14.35 -13.58 -20.94
C ASN A 356 -15.53 -13.77 -19.96
N LEU A 357 -16.27 -12.70 -19.65
CA LEU A 357 -17.48 -12.77 -18.80
C LEU A 357 -18.70 -13.38 -19.53
N ALA A 358 -18.70 -13.33 -20.86
CA ALA A 358 -19.76 -13.88 -21.71
C ALA A 358 -19.72 -15.41 -21.87
N LEU A 359 -18.77 -16.11 -21.24
CA LEU A 359 -18.82 -17.57 -21.13
C LEU A 359 -19.93 -17.94 -20.13
N SER A 360 -20.85 -18.83 -20.52
CA SER A 360 -21.91 -19.31 -19.61
C SER A 360 -21.30 -19.96 -18.36
N SER A 361 -20.26 -20.77 -18.58
CA SER A 361 -19.42 -21.46 -17.61
C SER A 361 -18.64 -20.56 -16.64
N TYR A 362 -18.43 -19.28 -16.95
CA TYR A 362 -17.80 -18.35 -16.00
C TYR A 362 -18.74 -18.17 -14.80
N PRO A 363 -18.25 -18.26 -13.56
CA PRO A 363 -19.14 -18.32 -12.40
C PRO A 363 -19.84 -16.99 -12.10
N ILE A 364 -20.99 -17.08 -11.42
CA ILE A 364 -21.67 -15.91 -10.84
C ILE A 364 -20.90 -15.44 -9.60
N SER A 365 -20.61 -16.35 -8.68
CA SER A 365 -19.81 -16.07 -7.47
C SER A 365 -18.70 -17.09 -7.22
N ILE A 366 -17.76 -16.75 -6.33
CA ILE A 366 -16.84 -17.70 -5.68
C ILE A 366 -16.95 -17.59 -4.16
N ARG A 367 -16.64 -18.66 -3.43
CA ARG A 367 -16.50 -18.66 -1.96
C ARG A 367 -15.10 -19.10 -1.56
N ALA A 368 -14.33 -18.18 -0.98
CA ALA A 368 -12.89 -18.34 -0.76
C ALA A 368 -12.54 -19.03 0.59
N LEU A 369 -13.29 -20.05 0.96
CA LEU A 369 -13.18 -20.74 2.27
C LEU A 369 -11.83 -21.44 2.48
N ASN A 370 -11.27 -22.05 1.43
CA ASN A 370 -9.97 -22.71 1.45
C ASN A 370 -9.46 -22.90 0.00
N PHE A 371 -8.61 -21.99 -0.45
CA PHE A 371 -7.79 -22.15 -1.64
C PHE A 371 -6.35 -22.40 -1.20
N THR A 372 -5.94 -23.66 -1.06
CA THR A 372 -4.55 -24.06 -0.71
C THR A 372 -3.97 -24.94 -1.81
N LEU A 373 -2.73 -24.67 -2.24
CA LEU A 373 -1.96 -25.54 -3.14
C LEU A 373 -0.49 -25.51 -2.67
N PRO A 374 0.18 -26.67 -2.50
CA PRO A 374 1.49 -26.74 -1.85
C PRO A 374 2.59 -26.01 -2.63
N GLN A 375 3.38 -25.21 -1.88
CA GLN A 375 4.57 -24.43 -2.25
C GLN A 375 4.95 -24.37 -3.73
N TRP A 376 4.85 -23.16 -4.27
CA TRP A 376 5.16 -22.84 -5.65
C TRP A 376 6.67 -22.76 -5.90
N ILE A 377 7.06 -22.81 -7.19
CA ILE A 377 8.45 -22.73 -7.65
C ILE A 377 9.17 -21.39 -7.34
N ASP A 378 8.43 -20.35 -6.96
CA ASP A 378 8.99 -19.09 -6.42
C ASP A 378 9.29 -19.16 -4.90
N GLY A 379 9.00 -20.29 -4.26
CA GLY A 379 9.18 -20.56 -2.84
C GLY A 379 8.01 -20.16 -1.95
N ARG A 380 6.93 -19.56 -2.50
CA ARG A 380 5.83 -18.99 -1.72
C ARG A 380 4.61 -19.92 -1.65
N ASP A 381 3.92 -19.92 -0.50
CA ASP A 381 2.65 -20.62 -0.31
C ASP A 381 1.46 -19.71 -0.66
N TRP A 382 1.26 -19.44 -1.96
CA TRP A 382 0.10 -18.69 -2.44
C TRP A 382 -1.22 -19.41 -2.11
N SER A 383 -1.87 -19.06 -1.00
CA SER A 383 -3.17 -19.60 -0.58
C SER A 383 -4.19 -18.47 -0.33
N PHE A 384 -5.42 -18.81 0.03
CA PHE A 384 -6.42 -17.87 0.53
C PHE A 384 -7.43 -18.56 1.45
N PHE A 385 -7.80 -17.89 2.54
CA PHE A 385 -8.78 -18.34 3.52
C PHE A 385 -9.62 -17.14 3.97
N ALA A 386 -10.89 -17.08 3.57
CA ALA A 386 -11.82 -16.03 4.01
C ALA A 386 -11.96 -16.00 5.54
N ASP A 387 -11.84 -17.15 6.21
CA ASP A 387 -11.90 -17.28 7.68
C ASP A 387 -10.68 -16.68 8.42
N GLU A 388 -9.54 -16.53 7.75
CA GLU A 388 -8.29 -16.01 8.35
C GLU A 388 -8.03 -14.54 7.97
N VAL A 389 -8.90 -13.88 7.19
CA VAL A 389 -8.74 -12.45 6.90
C VAL A 389 -8.87 -11.66 8.21
N PRO A 390 -7.96 -10.72 8.53
CA PRO A 390 -8.03 -9.97 9.77
C PRO A 390 -9.37 -9.23 9.96
N SER A 391 -9.92 -9.29 11.18
CA SER A 391 -11.18 -8.61 11.52
C SER A 391 -11.11 -7.08 11.45
N ASP A 392 -9.89 -6.52 11.43
CA ASP A 392 -9.59 -5.09 11.32
C ASP A 392 -9.21 -4.67 9.89
N PHE A 393 -9.42 -5.53 8.89
CA PHE A 393 -9.00 -5.33 7.49
C PHE A 393 -9.59 -4.09 6.79
N PHE A 394 -10.56 -3.40 7.38
CA PHE A 394 -11.10 -2.13 6.89
C PHE A 394 -10.69 -0.90 7.73
N THR A 395 -9.83 -1.05 8.74
CA THR A 395 -9.24 0.08 9.46
C THR A 395 -8.20 0.79 8.59
N CYS A 396 -8.01 2.10 8.82
CA CYS A 396 -7.17 2.96 7.97
C CYS A 396 -5.68 2.61 7.98
N ASP A 397 -5.19 1.86 8.97
CA ASP A 397 -3.77 1.50 9.10
C ASP A 397 -3.47 0.04 8.75
N ALA A 398 -4.49 -0.83 8.74
CA ALA A 398 -4.31 -2.25 8.46
C ALA A 398 -3.65 -2.48 7.10
N TRP A 399 -2.87 -3.54 6.98
CA TRP A 399 -2.32 -3.94 5.70
C TRP A 399 -3.42 -4.35 4.71
N MET A 400 -3.02 -4.42 3.45
CA MET A 400 -3.78 -5.05 2.38
C MET A 400 -3.25 -6.46 2.14
N ILE A 401 -3.99 -7.30 1.42
CA ILE A 401 -3.55 -8.67 1.11
C ILE A 401 -2.51 -8.62 -0.01
N HIS A 402 -1.42 -9.39 0.13
CA HIS A 402 -0.34 -9.42 -0.85
C HIS A 402 -0.86 -9.89 -2.22
N GLN A 403 -0.80 -9.00 -3.23
CA GLN A 403 -1.41 -9.26 -4.54
C GLN A 403 -0.52 -10.17 -5.38
N PRO A 404 -1.00 -11.33 -5.86
CA PRO A 404 -0.22 -12.18 -6.73
C PRO A 404 0.17 -11.47 -8.02
N THR A 405 1.45 -11.51 -8.38
CA THR A 405 1.91 -10.89 -9.63
C THR A 405 1.39 -11.67 -10.85
N GLY A 406 1.30 -10.99 -12.01
CA GLY A 406 0.99 -11.65 -13.28
C GLY A 406 1.95 -12.79 -13.67
N TYR A 407 3.11 -12.91 -13.02
CA TYR A 407 4.03 -14.03 -13.20
C TYR A 407 3.49 -15.34 -12.59
N LEU A 408 2.65 -15.31 -11.54
CA LEU A 408 2.06 -16.52 -10.96
C LEU A 408 1.17 -17.26 -11.98
N TRP A 409 0.38 -16.52 -12.75
CA TRP A 409 -0.42 -17.09 -13.85
C TRP A 409 0.44 -17.67 -14.98
N HIS A 410 1.58 -17.01 -15.28
CA HIS A 410 2.56 -17.54 -16.23
C HIS A 410 3.13 -18.88 -15.73
N LEU A 411 3.55 -18.97 -14.46
CA LEU A 411 4.05 -20.19 -13.83
C LEU A 411 3.00 -21.31 -13.85
N ALA A 412 1.76 -21.01 -13.44
CA ALA A 412 0.64 -21.95 -13.39
C ALA A 412 0.37 -22.60 -14.76
N THR A 413 0.44 -21.80 -15.82
CA THR A 413 0.10 -22.18 -17.19
C THR A 413 1.26 -22.87 -17.93
N HIS A 414 2.51 -22.45 -17.74
CA HIS A 414 3.63 -22.85 -18.61
C HIS A 414 4.61 -23.87 -17.99
N THR A 415 4.72 -23.95 -16.66
CA THR A 415 5.52 -25.02 -16.02
C THR A 415 4.75 -26.35 -16.05
N ASN A 416 5.43 -27.49 -15.93
CA ASN A 416 4.76 -28.80 -15.89
C ASN A 416 5.39 -29.73 -14.84
N GLY A 417 4.56 -30.21 -13.90
CA GLY A 417 4.90 -31.33 -13.01
C GLY A 417 5.80 -31.01 -11.80
N TYR A 418 6.14 -29.74 -11.56
CA TYR A 418 7.07 -29.35 -10.49
C TYR A 418 6.48 -29.56 -9.08
N GLU A 419 5.30 -29.01 -8.80
CA GLU A 419 4.59 -29.18 -7.51
C GLU A 419 3.92 -30.56 -7.37
N ARG A 420 4.12 -31.46 -8.34
CA ARG A 420 3.38 -32.74 -8.54
C ARG A 420 1.87 -32.58 -8.80
N VAL A 421 1.37 -31.35 -8.92
CA VAL A 421 -0.04 -31.03 -9.21
C VAL A 421 -0.25 -30.85 -10.74
N PRO A 422 -1.36 -31.35 -11.32
CA PRO A 422 -1.73 -31.09 -12.71
C PRO A 422 -1.88 -29.59 -13.05
N ASN A 423 -1.49 -29.21 -14.27
CA ASN A 423 -1.57 -27.84 -14.79
C ASN A 423 -2.97 -27.21 -14.58
N ILE A 424 -4.02 -27.94 -14.94
CA ILE A 424 -5.44 -27.55 -14.76
C ILE A 424 -5.80 -27.16 -13.31
N LEU A 425 -5.34 -27.91 -12.29
CA LEU A 425 -5.65 -27.58 -10.90
C LEU A 425 -4.87 -26.33 -10.44
N ARG A 426 -3.64 -26.13 -10.93
CA ARG A 426 -2.86 -24.91 -10.65
C ARG A 426 -3.48 -23.68 -11.31
N ARG A 427 -3.93 -23.75 -12.56
CA ARG A 427 -4.69 -22.65 -13.21
C ARG A 427 -5.96 -22.33 -12.41
N ARG A 428 -6.74 -23.35 -12.00
CA ARG A 428 -7.96 -23.17 -11.19
C ARG A 428 -7.66 -22.49 -9.85
N HIS A 429 -6.63 -22.95 -9.15
CA HIS A 429 -6.17 -22.34 -7.90
C HIS A 429 -5.68 -20.90 -8.07
N THR A 430 -4.80 -20.61 -9.04
CA THR A 430 -4.29 -19.25 -9.29
C THR A 430 -5.41 -18.28 -9.64
N MET A 431 -6.35 -18.68 -10.51
CA MET A 431 -7.57 -17.91 -10.79
C MET A 431 -8.34 -17.61 -9.49
N SER A 432 -8.54 -18.62 -8.64
CA SER A 432 -9.28 -18.50 -7.37
C SER A 432 -8.63 -17.52 -6.41
N VAL A 433 -7.31 -17.61 -6.21
CA VAL A 433 -6.56 -16.71 -5.33
C VAL A 433 -6.54 -15.29 -5.90
N CYS A 434 -6.26 -15.11 -7.19
CA CYS A 434 -6.17 -13.77 -7.78
C CYS A 434 -7.53 -13.04 -7.77
N LEU A 435 -8.65 -13.72 -8.07
CA LEU A 435 -9.99 -13.16 -7.93
C LEU A 435 -10.34 -12.81 -6.48
N ALA A 436 -9.99 -13.66 -5.51
CA ALA A 436 -10.28 -13.42 -4.10
C ALA A 436 -9.49 -12.25 -3.52
N VAL A 437 -8.18 -12.19 -3.79
CA VAL A 437 -7.31 -11.10 -3.34
C VAL A 437 -7.72 -9.77 -3.97
N GLU A 438 -8.00 -9.75 -5.28
CA GLU A 438 -8.48 -8.56 -5.98
C GLU A 438 -9.83 -8.06 -5.42
N ALA A 439 -10.77 -8.96 -5.11
CA ALA A 439 -12.06 -8.61 -4.52
C ALA A 439 -11.92 -7.97 -3.13
N TYR A 440 -11.14 -8.58 -2.24
CA TYR A 440 -10.91 -8.06 -0.89
C TYR A 440 -10.13 -6.74 -0.91
N ASN A 441 -9.05 -6.65 -1.70
CA ASN A 441 -8.26 -5.43 -1.83
C ASN A 441 -9.08 -4.27 -2.43
N SER A 442 -9.84 -4.52 -3.50
CA SER A 442 -10.73 -3.51 -4.11
C SER A 442 -11.83 -3.03 -3.15
N ALA A 443 -12.44 -3.95 -2.39
CA ALA A 443 -13.44 -3.59 -1.38
C ALA A 443 -12.81 -2.73 -0.26
N SER A 444 -11.58 -3.06 0.16
CA SER A 444 -10.85 -2.34 1.20
C SER A 444 -10.42 -0.94 0.75
N GLU A 445 -9.87 -0.80 -0.46
CA GLU A 445 -9.59 0.52 -1.06
C GLU A 445 -10.85 1.37 -1.20
N SER A 446 -11.95 0.79 -1.71
CA SER A 446 -13.24 1.47 -1.84
C SER A 446 -13.79 1.94 -0.49
N TYR A 447 -13.82 1.07 0.52
CA TYR A 447 -14.35 1.39 1.84
C TYR A 447 -13.48 2.45 2.55
N ARG A 448 -12.16 2.23 2.60
CA ARG A 448 -11.21 3.14 3.24
C ARG A 448 -11.19 4.51 2.58
N SER A 449 -11.39 4.62 1.26
CA SER A 449 -11.47 5.92 0.57
C SER A 449 -12.65 6.79 1.04
N ARG A 450 -13.67 6.20 1.69
CA ARG A 450 -14.79 6.92 2.30
C ARG A 450 -14.55 7.27 3.77
N VAL A 451 -13.95 6.37 4.54
CA VAL A 451 -13.87 6.49 6.01
C VAL A 451 -12.52 6.98 6.55
N CYS A 452 -11.50 7.13 5.70
CA CYS A 452 -10.14 7.54 6.08
C CYS A 452 -9.75 8.88 5.46
N PRO A 453 -10.27 10.03 5.96
CA PRO A 453 -10.06 11.36 5.35
C PRO A 453 -8.58 11.79 5.32
N THR A 454 -7.78 11.34 6.28
CA THR A 454 -6.33 11.57 6.36
C THR A 454 -5.51 10.66 5.44
N GLY A 455 -6.14 9.80 4.63
CA GLY A 455 -5.49 8.74 3.86
C GLY A 455 -5.39 7.43 4.65
N PHE A 456 -4.96 6.35 3.98
CA PHE A 456 -4.90 5.01 4.57
C PHE A 456 -3.68 4.21 4.11
N ASN A 457 -3.51 3.02 4.67
CA ASN A 457 -2.41 2.13 4.33
C ASN A 457 -2.71 1.31 3.07
N HIS A 458 -1.88 1.47 2.03
CA HIS A 458 -1.96 0.71 0.79
C HIS A 458 -0.98 -0.48 0.75
N ASN A 459 -0.19 -0.70 1.81
CA ASN A 459 0.88 -1.71 1.79
C ASN A 459 0.31 -3.14 1.84
N ARG A 460 0.54 -3.90 0.76
CA ARG A 460 -0.02 -5.23 0.46
C ARG A 460 0.86 -6.33 1.06
N ARG A 461 0.84 -6.41 2.39
CA ARG A 461 1.73 -7.25 3.21
C ARG A 461 1.09 -8.45 3.93
N ILE A 462 -0.23 -8.61 3.97
CA ILE A 462 -0.82 -9.79 4.62
C ILE A 462 -0.47 -11.04 3.81
N PRO A 463 0.30 -12.00 4.36
CA PRO A 463 0.68 -13.22 3.67
C PRO A 463 -0.39 -14.29 3.90
N MET A 464 -1.13 -14.64 2.85
CA MET A 464 -2.17 -15.68 2.91
C MET A 464 -1.55 -17.07 2.74
N GLU A 465 -0.68 -17.46 3.66
CA GLU A 465 0.07 -18.73 3.62
C GLU A 465 -0.64 -19.85 4.39
N PHE A 466 -0.32 -21.10 4.07
CA PHE A 466 -0.90 -22.26 4.74
C PHE A 466 -0.31 -22.45 6.15
N GLN A 467 -1.17 -22.69 7.15
CA GLN A 467 -0.83 -22.95 8.56
C GLN A 467 -0.13 -21.82 9.35
N LYS A 468 0.30 -20.72 8.71
CA LYS A 468 0.64 -19.47 9.44
C LYS A 468 -0.65 -18.70 9.76
N LYS A 469 -0.68 -18.03 10.91
CA LYS A 469 -1.74 -17.06 11.22
C LYS A 469 -1.57 -15.82 10.35
N ALA A 470 -2.66 -15.27 9.82
CA ALA A 470 -2.65 -13.94 9.26
C ALA A 470 -2.41 -12.88 10.34
N TRP A 471 -1.79 -11.76 9.96
CA TRP A 471 -1.40 -10.68 10.87
C TRP A 471 -2.45 -9.56 10.87
N SER A 472 -2.97 -9.25 12.06
CA SER A 472 -3.84 -8.08 12.31
C SER A 472 -3.03 -6.77 12.29
N THR A 473 -3.71 -5.65 12.03
CA THR A 473 -3.26 -4.25 12.00
C THR A 473 -1.75 -3.96 11.92
N ALA A 474 -1.35 -3.37 10.78
CA ALA A 474 -0.29 -2.37 10.79
C ALA A 474 -0.83 -1.05 11.40
N VAL A 475 -0.03 0.02 11.38
CA VAL A 475 0.63 0.51 12.60
C VAL A 475 1.67 -0.50 13.08
N ALA A 476 2.75 -0.61 12.31
CA ALA A 476 4.07 -0.84 12.88
C ALA A 476 4.23 -2.06 13.83
N LEU A 477 4.05 -3.27 13.27
CA LEU A 477 4.52 -4.59 13.77
C LEU A 477 4.43 -4.86 15.29
N ALA A 478 3.54 -5.76 15.71
CA ALA A 478 3.50 -6.22 17.11
C ALA A 478 4.84 -6.79 17.60
N GLU A 479 5.10 -6.67 18.91
CA GLU A 479 6.35 -7.02 19.57
C GLU A 479 6.82 -8.45 19.22
N GLY A 480 8.01 -8.56 18.64
CA GLY A 480 8.61 -9.83 18.19
C GLY A 480 8.47 -10.15 16.70
N THR A 481 7.78 -9.32 15.90
CA THR A 481 7.71 -9.55 14.44
C THR A 481 9.00 -9.08 13.76
N THR A 482 9.70 -9.98 13.04
CA THR A 482 10.82 -9.59 12.18
C THR A 482 10.32 -8.84 10.95
N MET A 483 11.07 -7.83 10.50
CA MET A 483 11.02 -7.46 9.09
C MET A 483 11.48 -8.69 8.29
N GLU A 484 10.62 -9.24 7.43
CA GLU A 484 11.12 -9.99 6.30
C GLU A 484 11.86 -9.00 5.39
N GLU A 485 13.17 -9.17 5.28
CA GLU A 485 13.86 -8.84 4.04
C GLU A 485 13.12 -9.63 2.93
N GLU A 486 12.59 -8.94 1.91
CA GLU A 486 12.05 -9.63 0.75
C GLU A 486 13.11 -10.63 0.24
N PRO A 487 12.86 -11.95 0.25
CA PRO A 487 13.87 -12.91 -0.16
C PRO A 487 14.24 -12.58 -1.61
N PRO A 488 15.51 -12.19 -1.88
CA PRO A 488 15.87 -11.63 -3.17
C PRO A 488 15.60 -12.66 -4.26
N VAL A 489 14.74 -12.30 -5.22
CA VAL A 489 14.19 -13.22 -6.24
C VAL A 489 15.28 -13.54 -7.28
N TYR A 490 16.22 -14.39 -6.87
CA TYR A 490 17.41 -14.80 -7.61
C TYR A 490 17.08 -15.84 -8.71
N PHE A 491 16.39 -15.42 -9.77
CA PHE A 491 16.14 -16.26 -10.94
C PHE A 491 16.51 -15.61 -12.27
N GLY A 492 17.82 -15.47 -12.49
CA GLY A 492 18.46 -15.39 -13.81
C GLY A 492 18.42 -14.04 -14.52
N ASP A 493 19.46 -13.77 -15.33
CA ASP A 493 19.57 -12.58 -16.18
C ASP A 493 18.46 -12.53 -17.24
N TYR A 494 17.30 -12.00 -16.88
CA TYR A 494 16.28 -11.62 -17.85
C TYR A 494 16.77 -10.37 -18.60
N LYS A 495 17.58 -10.58 -19.64
CA LYS A 495 18.21 -9.53 -20.45
C LYS A 495 17.19 -8.51 -20.92
N ARG A 496 17.08 -7.41 -20.18
CA ARG A 496 16.17 -6.30 -20.43
C ARG A 496 16.50 -5.74 -21.81
N LYS A 497 15.67 -6.06 -22.82
CA LYS A 497 15.83 -5.50 -24.17
C LYS A 497 15.88 -3.98 -24.03
N LYS A 498 16.97 -3.35 -24.50
CA LYS A 498 17.01 -1.89 -24.67
C LYS A 498 15.79 -1.49 -25.48
N ARG A 499 15.02 -0.50 -24.99
CA ARG A 499 14.12 0.27 -25.85
C ARG A 499 15.00 0.95 -26.91
N PRO A 500 14.70 0.85 -28.22
CA PRO A 500 15.51 1.53 -29.24
C PRO A 500 15.44 3.06 -29.09
N ASP A 501 14.27 3.57 -28.69
CA ASP A 501 13.91 5.00 -28.75
C ASP A 501 13.87 5.65 -27.35
N ALA A 502 14.89 5.39 -26.53
CA ALA A 502 15.19 6.25 -25.39
C ALA A 502 16.27 7.24 -25.82
N SER A 503 15.92 8.51 -25.99
CA SER A 503 16.89 9.59 -26.22
C SER A 503 17.86 9.66 -25.03
N PRO A 504 19.17 9.88 -25.27
CA PRO A 504 20.10 10.18 -24.19
C PRO A 504 19.89 11.63 -23.76
N ASP A 505 18.99 11.84 -22.80
CA ASP A 505 18.73 13.16 -22.24
C ASP A 505 19.95 13.64 -21.43
N SER A 506 20.79 14.42 -22.11
CA SER A 506 21.83 15.31 -21.53
C SER A 506 22.92 14.66 -20.66
N ASP A 507 23.73 13.78 -21.24
CA ASP A 507 25.17 13.69 -20.89
C ASP A 507 25.89 14.98 -21.38
N LEU A 508 25.55 16.13 -20.79
CA LEU A 508 26.20 17.41 -21.09
C LEU A 508 27.64 17.39 -20.57
N LYS A 509 28.59 17.73 -21.45
CA LYS A 509 30.00 17.82 -21.08
C LYS A 509 30.25 19.16 -20.37
N PRO A 510 31.05 19.19 -19.28
CA PRO A 510 31.40 20.45 -18.61
C PRO A 510 32.00 21.46 -19.60
N GLY A 511 31.52 22.70 -19.56
CA GLY A 511 31.97 23.76 -20.47
C GLY A 511 31.18 23.89 -21.78
N GLN A 512 29.99 23.28 -21.88
CA GLN A 512 28.95 23.74 -22.80
C GLN A 512 28.06 24.77 -22.11
N GLU A 513 27.52 25.74 -22.87
CA GLU A 513 26.42 26.58 -22.40
C GLU A 513 25.27 25.69 -21.91
N GLY A 514 24.89 25.83 -20.63
CA GLY A 514 23.91 24.97 -19.97
C GLY A 514 24.47 23.82 -19.13
N SER A 515 25.79 23.66 -18.97
CA SER A 515 26.31 22.83 -17.86
C SER A 515 26.25 23.61 -16.56
N ASP A 516 25.33 23.26 -15.67
CA ASP A 516 25.05 23.99 -14.42
C ASP A 516 26.31 24.16 -13.54
N GLU A 517 26.62 25.40 -13.16
CA GLU A 517 27.88 25.77 -12.47
C GLU A 517 27.93 25.42 -10.97
N LEU A 518 26.81 24.96 -10.40
CA LEU A 518 26.60 24.77 -8.96
C LEU A 518 26.76 23.30 -8.52
N HIS A 519 27.48 23.09 -7.42
CA HIS A 519 27.55 21.80 -6.71
C HIS A 519 27.15 21.96 -5.25
N PHE A 520 25.99 21.41 -4.90
CA PHE A 520 25.46 21.40 -3.54
C PHE A 520 26.09 20.25 -2.75
N VAL A 521 26.58 20.53 -1.55
CA VAL A 521 27.28 19.55 -0.70
C VAL A 521 26.86 19.69 0.75
N PHE A 522 26.67 18.58 1.45
CA PHE A 522 26.34 18.55 2.87
C PHE A 522 26.98 17.37 3.58
N THR A 523 27.25 17.52 4.88
CA THR A 523 27.98 16.52 5.68
C THR A 523 27.08 15.84 6.71
N THR A 524 27.31 14.55 6.93
CA THR A 524 26.51 13.72 7.86
C THR A 524 27.38 12.68 8.58
N SER A 525 26.98 12.29 9.78
CA SER A 525 27.38 11.01 10.38
C SER A 525 26.62 9.84 9.72
N CYS A 526 27.02 8.61 10.08
CA CYS A 526 26.28 7.39 9.73
C CYS A 526 25.09 7.09 10.68
N GLU A 527 24.54 8.10 11.37
CA GLU A 527 23.48 7.91 12.36
C GLU A 527 22.08 8.03 11.72
N PRO A 528 21.10 7.19 12.11
CA PRO A 528 19.73 7.24 11.56
C PRO A 528 19.03 8.60 11.68
N TYR A 529 19.46 9.43 12.63
CA TYR A 529 19.01 10.81 12.80
C TYR A 529 19.34 11.70 11.58
N GLN A 530 20.50 11.52 10.93
CA GLN A 530 20.89 12.30 9.76
C GLN A 530 20.57 11.61 8.43
N ASP A 531 20.28 10.29 8.42
CA ASP A 531 19.77 9.60 7.23
C ASP A 531 18.40 10.13 6.77
N TRP A 532 17.47 10.35 7.70
CA TRP A 532 16.15 10.88 7.33
C TRP A 532 16.25 12.34 6.85
N GLN A 533 17.18 13.13 7.41
CA GLN A 533 17.47 14.50 6.99
C GLN A 533 18.03 14.50 5.56
N SER A 534 19.09 13.73 5.32
CA SER A 534 19.73 13.56 4.01
C SER A 534 18.75 13.18 2.91
N GLU A 535 17.80 12.28 3.18
CA GLU A 535 16.85 11.84 2.17
C GLU A 535 15.73 12.87 1.96
N ALA A 536 15.30 13.58 3.00
CA ALA A 536 14.35 14.67 2.84
C ALA A 536 14.92 15.86 2.05
N LEU A 537 16.19 16.21 2.29
CA LEU A 537 16.96 17.17 1.49
C LEU A 537 17.04 16.69 0.03
N ALA A 538 17.46 15.45 -0.21
CA ALA A 538 17.60 14.91 -1.57
C ALA A 538 16.28 14.81 -2.34
N GLN A 539 15.17 14.37 -1.72
CA GLN A 539 13.86 14.35 -2.40
C GLN A 539 13.35 15.78 -2.67
N SER A 540 13.48 16.72 -1.72
CA SER A 540 13.04 18.10 -1.93
C SER A 540 13.85 18.83 -3.01
N PHE A 541 15.16 18.63 -3.07
CA PHE A 541 16.04 19.09 -4.15
C PHE A 541 15.51 18.68 -5.54
N ALA A 542 15.22 17.39 -5.72
CA ALA A 542 14.68 16.88 -6.98
C ALA A 542 13.26 17.40 -7.27
N ARG A 543 12.40 17.49 -6.25
CA ARG A 543 11.01 17.95 -6.36
C ARG A 543 10.90 19.41 -6.83
N VAL A 544 11.79 20.30 -6.40
CA VAL A 544 11.77 21.70 -6.88
C VAL A 544 12.42 21.87 -8.26
N GLY A 545 12.98 20.81 -8.84
CA GLY A 545 13.78 20.89 -10.07
C GLY A 545 15.11 21.62 -9.86
N GLN A 546 15.76 21.45 -8.71
CA GLN A 546 17.06 22.07 -8.45
C GLN A 546 18.10 21.57 -9.47
N ARG A 547 18.77 22.53 -10.08
CA ARG A 547 19.85 22.34 -11.05
C ARG A 547 21.21 22.26 -10.37
N GLY A 548 22.20 21.70 -11.07
CA GLY A 548 23.52 21.41 -10.51
C GLY A 548 23.63 20.04 -9.83
N ALA A 549 24.83 19.74 -9.32
CA ALA A 549 25.12 18.47 -8.66
C ALA A 549 24.75 18.48 -7.17
N LEU A 550 24.50 17.30 -6.57
CA LEU A 550 24.26 17.14 -5.14
C LEU A 550 25.13 15.99 -4.57
N THR A 551 25.90 16.25 -3.51
CA THR A 551 26.71 15.26 -2.80
C THR A 551 26.42 15.21 -1.30
N ARG A 552 26.12 14.01 -0.77
CA ARG A 552 26.22 13.70 0.66
C ARG A 552 27.64 13.25 0.97
N ILE A 553 28.32 13.95 1.88
CA ILE A 553 29.52 13.46 2.54
C ILE A 553 29.04 12.70 3.80
N VAL A 554 29.44 11.44 3.95
CA VAL A 554 29.05 10.59 5.08
C VAL A 554 30.28 10.06 5.82
N SER A 555 30.35 10.37 7.11
CA SER A 555 31.51 10.12 7.96
C SER A 555 31.23 9.02 8.98
N GLY A 556 32.18 8.10 9.15
CA GLY A 556 32.16 7.11 10.23
C GLY A 556 31.24 5.91 10.02
N CYS A 557 30.80 5.62 8.79
CA CYS A 557 30.11 4.36 8.49
C CYS A 557 31.03 3.14 8.58
N SER A 558 30.48 1.98 8.93
CA SER A 558 31.09 0.67 8.67
C SER A 558 30.86 0.24 7.22
N ASP A 559 31.72 -0.63 6.67
CA ASP A 559 31.63 -1.13 5.30
C ASP A 559 30.22 -1.64 4.92
N ASP A 560 29.54 -2.33 5.83
CA ASP A 560 28.20 -2.88 5.57
C ASP A 560 27.10 -1.79 5.63
N ALA A 561 27.26 -0.78 6.49
CA ALA A 561 26.39 0.40 6.48
C ALA A 561 26.59 1.22 5.19
N VAL A 562 27.83 1.33 4.68
CA VAL A 562 28.13 1.96 3.38
C VAL A 562 27.45 1.20 2.24
N LYS A 563 27.55 -0.14 2.21
CA LYS A 563 26.92 -0.97 1.16
C LYS A 563 25.41 -0.78 1.13
N GLU A 564 24.75 -0.81 2.29
CA GLU A 564 23.30 -0.61 2.37
C GLU A 564 22.88 0.81 2.02
N LEU A 565 23.61 1.83 2.52
CA LEU A 565 23.38 3.23 2.15
C LEU A 565 23.47 3.44 0.64
N LEU A 566 24.54 2.97 -0.01
CA LEU A 566 24.71 3.10 -1.45
C LEU A 566 23.60 2.36 -2.23
N ARG A 567 23.24 1.13 -1.82
CA ARG A 567 22.16 0.34 -2.43
C ARG A 567 20.81 1.06 -2.31
N ARG A 568 20.52 1.64 -1.15
CA ARG A 568 19.32 2.41 -0.86
C ARG A 568 19.27 3.70 -1.68
N THR A 569 20.30 4.55 -1.58
CA THR A 569 20.38 5.86 -2.26
C THR A 569 20.29 5.72 -3.77
N HIS A 570 20.92 4.70 -4.37
CA HIS A 570 20.79 4.43 -5.82
C HIS A 570 19.33 4.14 -6.25
N LYS A 571 18.45 3.65 -5.35
CA LYS A 571 17.03 3.41 -5.64
C LYS A 571 16.13 4.61 -5.27
N SER A 572 16.39 5.30 -4.15
CA SER A 572 15.55 6.43 -3.69
C SER A 572 15.90 7.76 -4.36
N SER A 573 17.19 8.03 -4.50
CA SER A 573 17.80 9.33 -4.76
C SER A 573 18.98 9.19 -5.73
N PRO A 574 18.78 8.67 -6.96
CA PRO A 574 19.88 8.38 -7.90
C PRO A 574 20.66 9.63 -8.38
N HIS A 575 20.13 10.82 -8.11
CA HIS A 575 20.77 12.12 -8.34
C HIS A 575 21.71 12.55 -7.18
N LEU A 576 21.65 11.87 -6.03
CA LEU A 576 22.53 12.11 -4.88
C LEU A 576 23.83 11.31 -5.02
N ARG A 577 24.95 12.01 -5.20
CA ARG A 577 26.29 11.43 -5.06
C ARG A 577 26.58 11.16 -3.58
N VAL A 578 27.34 10.12 -3.26
CA VAL A 578 27.76 9.80 -1.88
C VAL A 578 29.28 9.71 -1.84
N HIS A 579 29.90 10.52 -0.98
CA HIS A 579 31.32 10.47 -0.65
C HIS A 579 31.48 9.94 0.78
N VAL A 580 32.39 8.99 1.01
CA VAL A 580 32.53 8.27 2.28
C VAL A 580 33.86 8.61 2.93
N THR A 581 33.84 9.10 4.17
CA THR A 581 35.04 9.47 4.92
C THR A 581 35.17 8.66 6.22
N ARG A 582 36.37 8.67 6.82
CA ARG A 582 36.51 8.29 8.23
C ARG A 582 35.66 9.18 9.13
N ASP A 583 35.43 8.77 10.38
CA ASP A 583 34.93 9.69 11.40
C ASP A 583 36.06 10.64 11.84
N PHE A 584 35.71 11.91 12.01
CA PHE A 584 36.58 12.98 12.50
C PHE A 584 36.17 13.47 13.90
N ARG A 585 35.05 13.01 14.46
CA ARG A 585 34.49 13.53 15.74
C ARG A 585 35.43 13.41 16.94
N SER A 586 36.29 12.39 16.95
CA SER A 586 37.05 11.96 18.12
C SER A 586 38.54 12.27 18.05
N LEU A 587 39.12 12.22 16.84
CA LEU A 587 40.53 12.49 16.56
C LEU A 587 40.69 13.23 15.21
N PRO A 588 40.43 14.55 15.16
CA PRO A 588 40.97 15.41 14.13
C PRO A 588 42.51 15.51 14.25
N SER A 589 43.17 15.73 13.11
CA SER A 589 44.58 16.18 13.09
C SER A 589 44.63 17.66 12.73
N PHE A 590 45.58 18.39 13.30
CA PHE A 590 45.73 19.83 13.09
C PHE A 590 47.20 20.24 13.16
N LYS A 591 47.51 21.44 12.68
CA LYS A 591 48.83 22.08 12.80
C LYS A 591 48.72 23.29 13.72
N GLU A 592 49.66 23.42 14.65
CA GLU A 592 49.81 24.63 15.45
C GLU A 592 50.59 25.69 14.65
N VAL A 593 50.38 26.96 14.94
CA VAL A 593 50.95 28.11 14.19
C VAL A 593 52.50 28.13 14.21
N SER A 594 53.13 27.34 15.07
CA SER A 594 54.59 27.22 15.25
C SER A 594 55.22 25.96 14.65
N ASP A 595 54.44 24.98 14.15
CA ASP A 595 54.91 23.61 13.96
C ASP A 595 54.66 23.05 12.55
N ASP A 596 55.71 22.56 11.89
CA ASP A 596 55.65 21.92 10.55
C ASP A 596 54.94 20.54 10.52
N VAL A 597 54.55 20.00 11.68
CA VAL A 597 54.10 18.61 11.86
C VAL A 597 52.66 18.56 12.36
N GLU A 598 51.82 17.71 11.75
CA GLU A 598 50.46 17.47 12.25
C GLU A 598 50.47 16.79 13.62
N LYS A 599 49.72 17.37 14.56
CA LYS A 599 49.41 16.82 15.86
C LYS A 599 48.01 16.23 15.81
N ALA A 600 47.83 15.04 16.39
CA ALA A 600 46.50 14.56 16.74
C ALA A 600 46.00 15.40 17.92
N SER A 601 44.73 15.83 17.90
CA SER A 601 44.16 16.49 19.07
C SER A 601 44.05 15.52 20.25
N THR A 602 43.93 16.06 21.46
CA THR A 602 43.33 15.33 22.59
C THR A 602 41.99 14.71 22.13
N PRO A 603 41.60 13.51 22.58
CA PRO A 603 40.30 12.92 22.25
C PRO A 603 39.11 13.84 22.59
N ASP A 604 38.16 13.95 21.66
CA ASP A 604 36.90 14.70 21.81
C ASP A 604 35.71 13.78 21.49
N ASP A 605 34.48 14.30 21.56
CA ASP A 605 33.31 13.73 20.89
C ASP A 605 32.47 14.87 20.27
N TYR A 606 33.01 15.45 19.20
CA TYR A 606 32.45 16.64 18.56
C TYR A 606 32.12 16.37 17.09
N ALA A 607 30.93 15.82 16.86
CA ALA A 607 30.43 15.46 15.53
C ALA A 607 30.55 16.56 14.44
N PRO A 608 30.42 17.87 14.73
CA PRO A 608 30.63 18.92 13.73
C PRO A 608 32.03 18.97 13.10
N TYR A 609 33.07 18.32 13.66
CA TYR A 609 34.35 18.15 12.96
C TYR A 609 34.18 17.46 11.59
N ASN A 610 33.17 16.61 11.43
CA ASN A 610 32.89 15.92 10.16
C ASN A 610 32.56 16.88 8.99
N LYS A 611 32.24 18.16 9.28
CA LYS A 611 31.98 19.19 8.26
C LYS A 611 33.25 19.73 7.59
N PRO A 612 34.17 20.44 8.26
CA PRO A 612 35.42 20.92 7.64
C PRO A 612 36.28 19.77 7.13
N PHE A 613 36.51 18.74 7.95
CA PHE A 613 37.40 17.63 7.58
C PHE A 613 36.81 16.76 6.47
N GLY A 614 35.50 16.56 6.44
CA GLY A 614 34.82 15.86 5.35
C GLY A 614 34.83 16.64 4.04
N LEU A 615 34.64 17.96 4.09
CA LEU A 615 34.74 18.84 2.90
C LEU A 615 36.15 18.83 2.30
N ARG A 616 37.20 18.85 3.12
CA ARG A 616 38.60 18.73 2.66
C ARG A 616 38.85 17.38 1.98
N ASP A 617 38.54 16.28 2.65
CA ASP A 617 38.69 14.91 2.14
C ASP A 617 37.94 14.72 0.80
N TRP A 618 36.74 15.27 0.68
CA TRP A 618 35.96 15.30 -0.55
C TRP A 618 36.61 16.13 -1.67
N LEU A 619 37.05 17.36 -1.40
CA LEU A 619 37.71 18.21 -2.41
C LEU A 619 39.02 17.58 -2.94
N GLU A 620 39.74 16.84 -2.08
CA GLU A 620 40.98 16.15 -2.43
C GLU A 620 40.76 14.83 -3.19
N SER A 621 39.71 14.06 -2.86
CA SER A 621 39.58 12.65 -3.26
C SER A 621 38.28 12.26 -3.99
N ALA A 622 37.35 13.20 -4.21
CA ALA A 622 36.05 12.92 -4.86
C ALA A 622 36.19 12.16 -6.20
N ASN A 623 35.31 11.19 -6.41
CA ASN A 623 35.19 10.45 -7.65
C ASN A 623 33.71 10.38 -8.11
N PRO A 624 33.30 11.10 -9.17
CA PRO A 624 34.13 11.97 -10.01
C PRO A 624 34.63 13.21 -9.25
N PRO A 625 35.80 13.77 -9.62
CA PRO A 625 36.31 15.00 -9.01
C PRO A 625 35.35 16.18 -9.17
N VAL A 626 35.36 17.08 -8.20
CA VAL A 626 34.57 18.32 -8.23
C VAL A 626 35.07 19.22 -9.38
N ARG A 627 34.19 19.56 -10.32
CA ARG A 627 34.51 20.32 -11.54
C ARG A 627 33.79 21.65 -11.64
N GLU A 628 32.59 21.66 -11.08
CA GLU A 628 31.71 22.81 -10.91
C GLU A 628 32.49 23.98 -10.27
N GLU A 629 32.24 25.21 -10.70
CA GLU A 629 33.00 26.38 -10.23
C GLU A 629 32.46 26.94 -8.91
N LEU A 630 31.15 26.81 -8.68
CA LEU A 630 30.48 27.28 -7.48
C LEU A 630 30.05 26.09 -6.61
N VAL A 631 30.44 26.11 -5.34
CA VAL A 631 30.02 25.11 -4.35
C VAL A 631 29.02 25.76 -3.40
N VAL A 632 27.95 25.04 -3.07
CA VAL A 632 26.93 25.46 -2.09
C VAL A 632 26.93 24.48 -0.92
N VAL A 633 27.52 24.88 0.20
CA VAL A 633 27.57 24.06 1.42
C VAL A 633 26.27 24.24 2.20
N LEU A 634 25.60 23.12 2.49
CA LEU A 634 24.36 23.03 3.27
C LEU A 634 24.57 22.18 4.54
N ASP A 635 23.68 22.32 5.52
CA ASP A 635 23.49 21.33 6.58
C ASP A 635 22.39 20.31 6.15
N PRO A 636 22.36 19.08 6.72
CA PRO A 636 21.45 18.03 6.23
C PRO A 636 19.97 18.27 6.50
N ASP A 637 19.58 19.09 7.50
CA ASP A 637 18.17 19.39 7.82
C ASP A 637 17.59 20.57 7.02
N PHE A 638 18.15 20.83 5.84
CA PHE A 638 17.60 21.75 4.85
C PHE A 638 16.54 21.07 3.97
N LEU A 639 15.47 21.79 3.66
CA LEU A 639 14.45 21.37 2.69
C LEU A 639 14.27 22.44 1.62
N PHE A 640 14.30 22.04 0.35
CA PHE A 640 14.05 22.94 -0.77
C PHE A 640 12.55 23.21 -0.96
N ILE A 641 12.18 24.48 -1.13
CA ILE A 641 10.82 24.91 -1.51
C ILE A 641 10.80 25.74 -2.81
N ARG A 642 11.96 26.20 -3.29
CA ARG A 642 12.18 26.77 -4.62
C ARG A 642 13.64 26.51 -5.03
N PRO A 643 14.01 26.48 -6.32
CA PRO A 643 15.41 26.44 -6.70
C PRO A 643 16.25 27.56 -6.08
N PHE A 644 17.33 27.18 -5.41
CA PHE A 644 18.41 28.03 -4.96
C PHE A 644 19.29 28.43 -6.15
N ALA A 645 19.65 29.72 -6.22
CA ALA A 645 20.58 30.27 -7.19
C ALA A 645 21.23 31.54 -6.62
N VAL A 646 22.42 31.83 -7.13
CA VAL A 646 23.27 33.02 -6.95
C VAL A 646 23.78 33.43 -8.34
N ASN A 647 24.54 34.52 -8.46
CA ASN A 647 24.98 35.10 -9.74
C ASN A 647 23.82 35.46 -10.68
N THR A 648 22.63 35.72 -10.13
CA THR A 648 21.40 35.99 -10.90
C THR A 648 21.23 37.46 -11.27
N GLY A 649 21.95 38.38 -10.61
CA GLY A 649 21.71 39.82 -10.73
C GLY A 649 20.37 40.24 -10.09
N GLY A 650 19.87 39.44 -9.14
CA GLY A 650 18.58 39.67 -8.49
C GLY A 650 18.55 40.96 -7.68
N ARG A 651 17.37 41.58 -7.57
CA ARG A 651 17.18 42.85 -6.85
C ARG A 651 17.58 42.69 -5.38
N VAL A 652 18.58 43.43 -4.92
CA VAL A 652 18.85 43.55 -3.47
C VAL A 652 17.98 44.65 -2.88
N THR A 653 17.41 44.41 -1.69
CA THR A 653 16.58 45.38 -0.98
C THR A 653 16.61 45.16 0.53
N SER A 654 16.17 46.13 1.32
CA SER A 654 15.94 45.95 2.76
C SER A 654 14.59 45.26 3.00
N ALA A 655 14.37 44.68 4.19
CA ALA A 655 13.13 44.02 4.56
C ALA A 655 11.92 44.96 4.53
N LYS A 656 12.14 46.28 4.59
CA LYS A 656 11.14 47.35 4.43
C LYS A 656 10.89 47.75 2.97
N GLY A 657 11.80 47.40 2.05
CA GLY A 657 11.73 47.69 0.62
C GLY A 657 11.18 46.55 -0.24
N VAL A 658 10.74 45.45 0.39
CA VAL A 658 9.99 44.37 -0.27
C VAL A 658 8.52 44.80 -0.39
N ASP A 659 8.07 45.11 -1.60
CA ASP A 659 6.68 45.43 -1.92
C ASP A 659 6.10 44.40 -2.90
N SER A 660 4.96 43.82 -2.53
CA SER A 660 4.19 42.86 -3.34
C SER A 660 3.13 43.52 -4.24
N GLY A 661 3.07 44.85 -4.25
CA GLY A 661 2.13 45.63 -5.05
C GLY A 661 2.52 45.75 -6.53
N ASP A 662 3.80 45.93 -6.83
CA ASP A 662 4.27 46.24 -8.18
C ASP A 662 4.61 44.98 -9.00
N TYR A 663 3.57 44.21 -9.31
CA TYR A 663 3.69 43.02 -10.16
C TYR A 663 4.05 43.34 -11.63
N GLU A 664 4.18 44.61 -12.01
CA GLU A 664 4.62 45.03 -13.36
C GLU A 664 6.15 45.17 -13.43
N HIS A 665 6.76 45.81 -12.42
CA HIS A 665 8.21 45.98 -12.36
C HIS A 665 8.93 44.81 -11.69
N ASP A 666 8.35 44.17 -10.67
CA ASP A 666 8.98 43.07 -9.92
C ASP A 666 8.61 41.66 -10.43
N ALA A 667 7.94 41.54 -11.59
CA ALA A 667 7.70 40.27 -12.26
C ALA A 667 8.53 40.11 -13.56
N GLU A 668 8.73 38.86 -13.95
CA GLU A 668 9.33 38.40 -15.20
C GLU A 668 8.48 37.29 -15.84
N VAL A 669 8.75 36.95 -17.10
CA VAL A 669 8.08 35.84 -17.79
C VAL A 669 9.11 34.80 -18.20
N VAL A 670 9.04 33.62 -17.60
CA VAL A 670 9.92 32.47 -17.87
C VAL A 670 9.06 31.33 -18.40
N GLU A 671 9.46 30.78 -19.56
CA GLU A 671 8.73 29.70 -20.26
C GLU A 671 7.23 29.98 -20.50
N GLY A 672 6.86 31.27 -20.59
CA GLY A 672 5.49 31.74 -20.78
C GLY A 672 4.68 31.93 -19.49
N MET A 673 5.21 31.54 -18.33
CA MET A 673 4.60 31.80 -17.03
C MET A 673 5.17 33.08 -16.42
N ARG A 674 4.30 33.95 -15.88
CA ARG A 674 4.71 35.16 -15.15
C ARG A 674 5.00 34.81 -13.69
N GLN A 675 6.20 35.13 -13.22
CA GLN A 675 6.67 34.89 -11.86
C GLN A 675 7.29 36.16 -11.28
N TYR A 676 7.44 36.25 -9.96
CA TYR A 676 8.25 37.31 -9.37
C TYR A 676 9.73 37.11 -9.72
N LYS A 677 10.43 38.22 -10.00
CA LYS A 677 11.89 38.24 -10.14
C LYS A 677 12.55 37.81 -8.84
N ARG A 678 13.73 37.20 -8.96
CA ARG A 678 14.54 36.87 -7.79
C ARG A 678 15.01 38.15 -7.08
N PHE A 679 14.82 38.20 -5.77
CA PHE A 679 15.29 39.29 -4.93
C PHE A 679 15.94 38.76 -3.65
N PHE A 680 16.82 39.57 -3.08
CA PHE A 680 17.58 39.25 -1.88
C PHE A 680 17.37 40.34 -0.82
N VAL A 681 17.22 39.93 0.43
CA VAL A 681 17.02 40.83 1.56
C VAL A 681 18.32 41.03 2.31
N TYR A 682 18.69 42.30 2.49
CA TYR A 682 19.94 42.73 3.13
C TYR A 682 19.65 43.82 4.17
N GLU A 683 19.87 43.51 5.45
CA GLU A 683 19.85 44.47 6.57
C GLU A 683 21.28 44.74 7.10
N GLY A 684 22.30 44.67 6.23
CA GLY A 684 23.70 44.96 6.58
C GLY A 684 24.04 46.46 6.55
N SER A 685 25.34 46.76 6.63
CA SER A 685 25.87 48.13 6.83
C SER A 685 26.28 48.87 5.55
N ARG A 686 26.34 48.21 4.39
CA ARG A 686 26.67 48.81 3.07
C ARG A 686 25.46 49.51 2.43
N ASP A 687 25.71 50.37 1.43
CA ASP A 687 24.62 50.83 0.54
C ASP A 687 24.11 49.62 -0.26
N THR A 688 22.81 49.34 -0.18
CA THR A 688 22.14 48.26 -0.93
C THR A 688 22.39 48.28 -2.44
N LYS A 689 22.77 49.42 -3.02
CA LYS A 689 23.15 49.55 -4.45
C LYS A 689 24.51 48.92 -4.78
N GLU A 690 25.39 48.74 -3.80
CA GLU A 690 26.71 48.13 -3.95
C GLU A 690 26.70 46.63 -3.57
N VAL A 691 25.56 46.12 -3.09
CA VAL A 691 25.36 44.72 -2.71
C VAL A 691 24.74 43.97 -3.90
N THR A 692 25.25 42.77 -4.19
CA THR A 692 24.77 41.88 -5.26
C THR A 692 24.86 40.43 -4.81
N ASP A 693 24.16 39.51 -5.48
CA ASP A 693 24.25 38.06 -5.24
C ASP A 693 25.45 37.40 -5.93
N THR A 694 26.52 38.17 -6.18
CA THR A 694 27.72 37.71 -6.87
C THR A 694 28.62 36.88 -5.95
N VAL A 695 28.94 35.67 -6.40
CA VAL A 695 29.99 34.78 -5.90
C VAL A 695 31.11 34.76 -6.94
N ALA A 696 32.31 35.13 -6.51
CA ALA A 696 33.53 35.24 -7.31
C ALA A 696 34.77 35.08 -6.41
N SER A 697 35.99 35.01 -6.96
CA SER A 697 37.20 34.82 -6.12
C SER A 697 37.32 35.90 -5.03
N GLY A 698 37.30 35.48 -3.76
CA GLY A 698 37.34 36.36 -2.60
C GLY A 698 35.99 36.98 -2.19
N VAL A 699 34.88 36.65 -2.88
CA VAL A 699 33.52 37.09 -2.56
C VAL A 699 32.57 35.89 -2.54
N ALA A 700 32.00 35.59 -1.37
CA ALA A 700 31.00 34.54 -1.18
C ALA A 700 29.61 35.13 -0.90
N VAL A 701 28.58 34.29 -0.94
CA VAL A 701 27.22 34.62 -0.48
C VAL A 701 26.83 33.66 0.64
N ALA A 702 26.27 34.17 1.73
CA ALA A 702 25.87 33.35 2.88
C ALA A 702 24.59 33.86 3.56
N GLN A 703 23.97 33.00 4.37
CA GLN A 703 22.88 33.43 5.24
C GLN A 703 23.46 34.22 6.41
N ARG A 704 22.82 35.35 6.73
CA ARG A 704 23.15 36.18 7.89
C ARG A 704 22.89 35.43 9.21
N TRP A 705 23.85 35.51 10.14
CA TRP A 705 23.81 34.96 11.50
C TRP A 705 24.38 35.99 12.52
N SER A 706 24.06 37.28 12.32
CA SER A 706 24.69 38.39 13.03
C SER A 706 24.32 38.45 14.52
N GLU A 707 23.08 38.10 14.87
CA GLU A 707 22.60 38.08 16.26
C GLU A 707 23.17 36.89 17.06
N TYR A 708 23.63 35.84 16.37
CA TYR A 708 24.10 34.59 16.98
C TYR A 708 25.63 34.51 17.07
N LEU A 709 26.35 34.96 16.04
CA LEU A 709 27.81 34.87 15.95
C LEU A 709 28.51 36.20 16.26
N GLY A 710 27.90 37.34 15.90
CA GLY A 710 28.39 38.68 16.19
C GLY A 710 29.89 38.87 15.94
N THR A 711 30.65 39.18 17.01
CA THR A 711 32.13 39.25 16.98
C THR A 711 32.84 38.05 17.63
N ALA A 712 32.11 37.01 18.06
CA ALA A 712 32.62 35.93 18.92
C ALA A 712 33.75 35.10 18.30
N ALA A 713 33.81 35.00 16.97
CA ALA A 713 34.91 34.34 16.27
C ALA A 713 36.24 35.08 16.49
N PHE A 714 36.21 36.42 16.47
CA PHE A 714 37.39 37.29 16.55
C PHE A 714 37.82 37.59 17.99
N GLU A 715 36.93 37.38 18.96
CA GLU A 715 37.24 37.53 20.38
C GLU A 715 38.32 36.55 20.84
N ASN A 716 39.37 37.11 21.45
CA ASN A 716 40.60 36.43 21.87
C ASN A 716 41.25 35.56 20.77
N SER A 717 41.02 35.87 19.49
CA SER A 717 41.44 35.03 18.36
C SER A 717 42.92 35.11 17.98
N SER A 718 43.70 36.06 18.52
CA SER A 718 45.07 36.35 18.07
C SER A 718 46.08 35.18 18.22
N SER A 719 45.79 34.19 19.07
CA SER A 719 46.58 32.96 19.22
C SER A 719 46.19 31.84 18.23
N ILE A 720 45.09 32.03 17.49
CA ILE A 720 44.51 31.08 16.53
C ILE A 720 44.68 31.61 15.10
N CYS A 721 44.40 32.90 14.91
CA CYS A 721 44.59 33.62 13.65
C CYS A 721 45.20 35.00 13.95
N PRO A 722 46.55 35.13 13.96
CA PRO A 722 47.22 36.41 14.17
C PRO A 722 46.81 37.48 13.14
N GLU A 723 46.54 37.08 11.90
CA GLU A 723 46.11 37.96 10.81
C GLU A 723 44.73 38.56 11.08
N CYS A 724 43.81 37.77 11.63
CA CYS A 724 42.44 38.15 11.93
C CYS A 724 42.33 39.27 12.98
N SER A 725 43.40 39.52 13.76
CA SER A 725 43.48 40.68 14.67
C SER A 725 43.37 42.05 13.98
N LYS A 726 43.55 42.08 12.65
CA LYS A 726 43.39 43.28 11.81
C LYS A 726 41.94 43.54 11.37
N VAL A 727 41.04 42.57 11.54
CA VAL A 727 39.63 42.69 11.14
C VAL A 727 38.91 43.57 12.15
N SER A 728 38.25 44.63 11.67
CA SER A 728 37.50 45.53 12.56
C SER A 728 36.25 44.82 13.10
N LYS A 729 35.73 45.26 14.26
CA LYS A 729 34.45 44.74 14.78
C LYS A 729 33.27 44.95 13.82
N ALA A 730 33.34 45.95 12.94
CA ALA A 730 32.35 46.17 11.90
C ALA A 730 32.50 45.15 10.75
N ASP A 731 33.73 44.93 10.25
CA ASP A 731 33.98 43.91 9.21
C ASP A 731 33.62 42.50 9.70
N ALA A 732 33.93 42.18 10.97
CA ALA A 732 33.57 40.92 11.62
C ALA A 732 32.07 40.63 11.54
N ALA A 733 31.24 41.60 11.93
CA ALA A 733 29.77 41.46 11.92
C ALA A 733 29.17 41.51 10.49
N GLU A 734 29.75 42.32 9.60
CA GLU A 734 29.26 42.50 8.22
C GLU A 734 29.55 41.30 7.31
N TYR A 735 30.79 40.80 7.31
CA TYR A 735 31.30 39.85 6.31
C TYR A 735 31.55 38.42 6.82
N PHE A 736 31.56 38.22 8.14
CA PHE A 736 32.04 36.95 8.74
C PHE A 736 31.11 36.35 9.81
N ALA A 737 30.04 37.04 10.23
CA ALA A 737 28.99 36.51 11.11
C ALA A 737 27.94 35.73 10.28
N VAL A 738 28.37 34.58 9.75
CA VAL A 738 27.66 33.83 8.70
C VAL A 738 27.37 32.38 9.08
N GLY A 739 26.27 31.86 8.54
CA GLY A 739 25.91 30.44 8.58
C GLY A 739 25.39 29.95 7.22
N PRO A 740 25.14 28.65 7.07
CA PRO A 740 24.75 28.06 5.80
C PRO A 740 23.33 28.50 5.36
N PRO A 741 23.04 28.47 4.04
CA PRO A 741 23.89 28.00 2.94
C PRO A 741 25.11 28.91 2.70
N TYR A 742 26.27 28.32 2.43
CA TYR A 742 27.46 29.05 1.97
C TYR A 742 27.65 28.81 0.47
N ALA A 743 27.45 29.83 -0.36
CA ALA A 743 27.76 29.79 -1.80
C ALA A 743 29.11 30.46 -2.05
N ILE A 744 30.07 29.71 -2.57
CA ILE A 744 31.50 30.03 -2.57
C ILE A 744 32.16 29.45 -3.81
N THR A 745 33.21 30.07 -4.36
CA THR A 745 33.96 29.44 -5.46
C THR A 745 34.70 28.20 -4.95
N ARG A 746 34.79 27.15 -5.78
CA ARG A 746 35.56 25.93 -5.49
C ARG A 746 37.03 26.25 -5.20
N LYS A 747 37.57 27.31 -5.83
CA LYS A 747 38.93 27.80 -5.57
C LYS A 747 39.08 28.30 -4.14
N ASP A 748 38.29 29.30 -3.73
CA ASP A 748 38.42 29.90 -2.39
C ASP A 748 38.11 28.86 -1.29
N LEU A 749 37.12 27.99 -1.54
CA LEU A 749 36.81 26.87 -0.65
C LEU A 749 38.00 25.92 -0.48
N THR A 750 38.72 25.59 -1.54
CA THR A 750 39.94 24.76 -1.48
C THR A 750 41.07 25.47 -0.72
N GLU A 751 41.27 26.76 -0.99
CA GLU A 751 42.34 27.56 -0.35
C GLU A 751 42.13 27.74 1.17
N LEU A 752 40.87 27.78 1.66
CA LEU A 752 40.58 27.94 3.09
C LEU A 752 40.46 26.65 3.91
N MET A 753 40.39 25.45 3.29
CA MET A 753 40.08 24.18 4.00
C MET A 753 41.01 23.87 5.16
N ASP A 754 42.33 23.93 4.96
CA ASP A 754 43.30 23.59 6.02
C ASP A 754 43.20 24.52 7.22
N ASP A 755 42.96 25.82 6.98
CA ASP A 755 42.74 26.79 8.05
C ASP A 755 41.39 26.57 8.74
N TYR A 756 40.32 26.22 8.02
CA TYR A 756 39.03 25.88 8.61
C TYR A 756 39.13 24.64 9.51
N CYS A 757 39.78 23.57 9.05
CA CYS A 757 40.11 22.40 9.86
C CYS A 757 40.89 22.77 11.13
N ASN A 758 42.01 23.49 10.99
CA ASN A 758 42.86 23.88 12.13
C ASN A 758 42.14 24.81 13.11
N MET A 759 41.48 25.86 12.62
CA MET A 759 40.84 26.87 13.45
C MET A 759 39.59 26.36 14.15
N THR A 760 38.86 25.39 13.58
CA THR A 760 37.77 24.70 14.30
C THR A 760 38.30 23.93 15.51
N VAL A 761 39.42 23.19 15.38
CA VAL A 761 40.05 22.49 16.54
C VAL A 761 40.55 23.50 17.57
N LEU A 762 41.28 24.53 17.14
CA LEU A 762 41.83 25.55 18.03
C LEU A 762 40.73 26.37 18.74
N LYS A 763 39.60 26.67 18.08
CA LYS A 763 38.43 27.30 18.73
C LYS A 763 37.69 26.34 19.66
N ARG A 764 37.64 25.04 19.35
CA ARG A 764 37.06 24.02 20.22
C ARG A 764 37.85 23.89 21.53
N ASP A 765 39.18 23.91 21.44
CA ASP A 765 40.07 23.93 22.60
C ASP A 765 40.02 25.25 23.38
N GLN A 766 40.02 26.41 22.71
CA GLN A 766 39.84 27.71 23.36
C GLN A 766 38.50 27.84 24.11
N MET A 767 37.46 27.15 23.64
CA MET A 767 36.12 27.10 24.26
C MET A 767 35.94 25.92 25.24
N ASN A 768 37.05 25.44 25.85
CA ASN A 768 37.10 24.35 26.84
C ASN A 768 36.42 23.03 26.41
N ARG A 769 36.20 22.82 25.11
CA ARG A 769 35.42 21.69 24.55
C ARG A 769 33.97 21.60 25.04
N GLU A 770 33.39 22.70 25.50
CA GLU A 770 31.96 22.76 25.87
C GLU A 770 31.11 23.37 24.75
N HIS A 771 31.62 24.37 24.02
CA HIS A 771 30.80 25.11 23.06
C HIS A 771 30.53 24.32 21.76
N TRP A 772 29.26 24.27 21.35
CA TRP A 772 28.82 23.59 20.13
C TRP A 772 29.13 24.34 18.81
N MET A 773 29.35 25.66 18.83
CA MET A 773 29.53 26.49 17.62
C MET A 773 30.98 26.60 17.11
N SER A 774 31.94 25.86 17.70
CA SER A 774 33.37 25.95 17.36
C SER A 774 33.68 25.71 15.88
N GLU A 775 32.87 24.92 15.17
CA GLU A 775 32.85 24.77 13.71
C GLU A 775 32.69 26.13 13.01
N MET A 776 31.55 26.80 13.19
CA MET A 776 31.25 28.08 12.54
C MET A 776 32.24 29.18 12.93
N LEU A 777 32.68 29.22 14.19
CA LEU A 777 33.70 30.18 14.65
C LEU A 777 35.07 29.94 13.97
N GLY A 778 35.39 28.69 13.63
CA GLY A 778 36.55 28.33 12.81
C GLY A 778 36.39 28.78 11.36
N TYR A 779 35.20 28.57 10.77
CA TYR A 779 34.88 29.03 9.41
C TYR A 779 35.03 30.56 9.27
N SER A 780 34.46 31.34 10.20
CA SER A 780 34.58 32.80 10.22
C SER A 780 36.03 33.30 10.27
N LEU A 781 36.90 32.64 11.04
CA LEU A 781 38.32 32.99 11.10
C LEU A 781 39.09 32.56 9.84
N ALA A 782 38.82 31.37 9.29
CA ALA A 782 39.46 30.90 8.07
C ALA A 782 39.11 31.80 6.87
N ALA A 783 37.83 32.12 6.68
CA ALA A 783 37.38 33.07 5.67
C ALA A 783 38.05 34.45 5.84
N ALA A 784 38.19 34.93 7.07
CA ALA A 784 38.85 36.19 7.37
C ALA A 784 40.35 36.20 7.08
N LYS A 785 41.07 35.10 7.39
CA LYS A 785 42.50 34.95 7.06
C LYS A 785 42.75 34.97 5.56
N HIS A 786 41.88 34.32 4.78
CA HIS A 786 41.94 34.27 3.32
C HIS A 786 41.31 35.48 2.62
N GLY A 787 40.76 36.45 3.38
CA GLY A 787 40.15 37.66 2.84
C GLY A 787 38.80 37.45 2.14
N LEU A 788 38.20 36.26 2.26
CA LEU A 788 36.94 35.87 1.65
C LEU A 788 35.77 36.59 2.33
N LYS A 789 35.29 37.68 1.73
CA LYS A 789 34.17 38.47 2.28
C LYS A 789 32.83 37.91 1.83
N HIS A 790 31.91 37.67 2.76
CA HIS A 790 30.55 37.26 2.40
C HIS A 790 29.64 38.48 2.17
N THR A 791 28.84 38.43 1.12
CA THR A 791 27.56 39.15 1.09
C THR A 791 26.53 38.30 1.85
N THR A 792 26.01 38.89 2.93
CA THR A 792 25.09 38.23 3.86
C THR A 792 23.65 38.58 3.51
N PHE A 793 22.79 37.58 3.40
CA PHE A 793 21.37 37.78 3.11
C PHE A 793 20.47 37.12 4.15
N ASP A 794 19.31 37.73 4.36
CA ASP A 794 18.34 37.36 5.39
C ASP A 794 17.33 36.33 4.86
N ASN A 795 17.20 36.21 3.53
CA ASN A 795 16.19 35.40 2.82
C ASN A 795 16.75 34.22 2.01
N LEU A 796 17.87 33.61 2.40
CA LEU A 796 18.33 32.36 1.76
C LEU A 796 17.64 31.13 2.35
N ALA A 797 17.39 31.11 3.67
CA ALA A 797 16.75 29.99 4.36
C ALA A 797 15.97 30.43 5.62
N LEU A 798 14.75 29.93 5.77
CA LEU A 798 13.91 30.16 6.95
C LEU A 798 14.26 29.18 8.08
N GLY A 799 14.84 29.68 9.17
CA GLY A 799 15.31 28.87 10.31
C GLY A 799 14.57 29.10 11.63
N ASN A 800 13.55 29.97 11.64
CA ASN A 800 12.96 30.59 12.83
C ASN A 800 14.00 31.31 13.72
N LYS A 801 14.93 32.04 13.08
CA LYS A 801 16.00 32.81 13.76
C LYS A 801 15.80 34.32 13.62
N ALA A 802 16.42 35.10 14.52
CA ALA A 802 16.30 36.56 14.52
C ALA A 802 16.74 37.24 13.20
N ASP A 803 17.79 36.71 12.55
CA ASP A 803 18.29 37.17 11.24
C ASP A 803 17.44 36.71 10.02
N ASP A 804 16.24 36.13 10.20
CA ASP A 804 15.38 35.69 9.09
C ASP A 804 14.53 36.82 8.47
N TYR A 805 14.52 36.91 7.14
CA TYR A 805 13.48 37.68 6.45
C TYR A 805 12.11 37.00 6.60
N THR A 806 11.32 37.58 7.49
CA THR A 806 10.02 37.08 7.93
C THR A 806 8.88 38.03 7.53
N GLY A 807 9.15 39.02 6.67
CA GLY A 807 8.17 40.04 6.27
C GLY A 807 7.02 39.49 5.41
N PHE A 808 7.28 38.43 4.63
CA PHE A 808 6.33 37.85 3.69
C PHE A 808 5.02 37.39 4.34
N VAL A 809 5.02 36.95 5.61
CA VAL A 809 3.78 36.46 6.27
C VAL A 809 2.69 37.54 6.36
N ASN A 810 3.08 38.82 6.47
CA ASN A 810 2.15 39.94 6.58
C ASN A 810 1.40 40.21 5.26
N ILE A 811 2.02 39.93 4.11
CA ILE A 811 1.45 40.11 2.77
C ILE A 811 0.76 38.83 2.23
N MET A 812 0.87 37.70 2.93
CA MET A 812 0.23 36.44 2.52
C MET A 812 -1.30 36.55 2.48
N LYS A 813 -1.85 36.47 1.27
CA LYS A 813 -3.30 36.51 1.01
C LYS A 813 -3.99 35.20 1.41
N GLY A 814 -3.45 34.06 0.96
CA GLY A 814 -3.97 32.72 1.23
C GLY A 814 -3.70 32.18 2.66
N ASN A 815 -4.16 30.96 2.92
CA ASN A 815 -3.96 30.24 4.17
C ASN A 815 -2.99 29.05 3.95
N PRO A 816 -1.75 29.08 4.48
CA PRO A 816 -0.77 28.00 4.32
C PRO A 816 -1.16 26.68 5.01
N CYS A 817 -2.23 26.65 5.82
CA CYS A 817 -2.76 25.45 6.48
C CYS A 817 -4.07 24.92 5.84
N GLU A 818 -4.55 25.50 4.73
CA GLU A 818 -5.85 25.15 4.13
C GLU A 818 -5.85 23.79 3.38
N ASP A 819 -5.01 23.68 2.35
CA ASP A 819 -4.80 22.42 1.63
C ASP A 819 -3.96 21.47 2.52
N PRO A 820 -4.34 20.21 2.78
CA PRO A 820 -3.58 19.31 3.66
C PRO A 820 -2.27 18.78 3.06
N VAL A 821 -1.98 19.00 1.77
CA VAL A 821 -0.88 18.40 0.99
C VAL A 821 -0.02 19.45 0.27
N THR A 822 -0.62 20.50 -0.29
CA THR A 822 0.10 21.52 -1.09
C THR A 822 0.57 22.70 -0.22
N PRO A 823 1.88 23.00 -0.16
CA PRO A 823 2.38 24.19 0.53
C PRO A 823 2.09 25.46 -0.28
N ILE A 824 1.67 26.53 0.38
CA ILE A 824 1.58 27.85 -0.25
C ILE A 824 2.93 28.54 -0.06
N ILE A 825 3.70 28.64 -1.15
CA ILE A 825 5.06 29.20 -1.13
C ILE A 825 5.02 30.57 -1.84
N PRO A 826 4.83 31.69 -1.12
CA PRO A 826 4.79 33.01 -1.73
C PRO A 826 6.14 33.35 -2.37
N GLY A 827 6.16 34.21 -3.40
CA GLY A 827 7.39 34.59 -4.11
C GLY A 827 8.45 35.16 -3.17
N GLU A 828 7.96 35.82 -2.13
CA GLU A 828 8.69 36.55 -1.10
C GLU A 828 9.22 35.66 0.04
N ALA A 829 8.87 34.37 0.08
CA ALA A 829 9.49 33.40 0.98
C ALA A 829 10.88 32.96 0.46
N PRO A 830 11.84 32.64 1.35
CA PRO A 830 13.16 32.12 0.97
C PRO A 830 13.06 30.77 0.23
N PRO A 831 14.06 30.39 -0.59
CA PRO A 831 14.05 29.14 -1.35
C PRO A 831 14.21 27.87 -0.50
N LEU A 832 14.68 28.00 0.75
CA LEU A 832 14.99 26.92 1.65
C LEU A 832 14.25 27.07 2.99
N LEU A 833 13.91 25.94 3.61
CA LEU A 833 13.62 25.81 5.03
C LEU A 833 14.83 25.16 5.71
N HIS A 834 15.13 25.55 6.96
CA HIS A 834 16.22 25.01 7.76
C HIS A 834 15.66 24.59 9.14
N GLY A 835 15.79 23.31 9.51
CA GLY A 835 15.26 22.76 10.76
C GLY A 835 16.00 23.17 12.05
N CYS A 836 16.68 24.33 12.07
CA CYS A 836 17.52 24.78 13.18
C CYS A 836 16.76 24.91 14.50
N HIS A 837 15.65 25.65 14.50
CA HIS A 837 14.75 25.82 15.64
C HIS A 837 13.42 25.08 15.42
N SER A 838 12.58 25.00 16.46
CA SER A 838 11.21 24.54 16.32
C SER A 838 10.34 25.63 15.67
N TYR A 839 9.28 25.20 14.99
CA TYR A 839 8.08 26.02 14.82
C TYR A 839 6.97 25.46 15.73
N GLU A 840 6.23 26.30 16.44
CA GLU A 840 5.21 25.91 17.44
C GLU A 840 3.94 26.79 17.37
N ALA A 841 2.77 26.19 17.15
CA ALA A 841 1.49 26.89 17.08
C ALA A 841 0.33 26.06 17.68
N ASP A 842 -0.76 26.74 18.07
CA ASP A 842 -1.96 26.12 18.67
C ASP A 842 -3.15 26.17 17.69
N ASP A 843 -4.01 25.14 17.67
CA ASP A 843 -5.28 25.15 16.94
C ASP A 843 -6.47 25.64 17.79
N ASP A 844 -7.65 25.75 17.19
CA ASP A 844 -8.88 26.23 17.82
C ASP A 844 -9.51 25.26 18.83
N ARG A 845 -8.99 24.03 18.94
CA ARG A 845 -9.29 23.08 20.02
C ARG A 845 -8.29 23.20 21.18
N GLY A 846 -7.23 23.99 21.00
CA GLY A 846 -6.12 24.09 21.95
C GLY A 846 -5.09 22.95 21.82
N LEU A 847 -5.09 22.19 20.71
CA LEU A 847 -4.04 21.19 20.46
C LEU A 847 -2.77 21.89 19.99
N LYS A 848 -1.63 21.45 20.51
CA LYS A 848 -0.30 21.94 20.12
C LYS A 848 0.18 21.26 18.83
N TRP A 849 0.63 22.06 17.89
CA TRP A 849 1.22 21.64 16.62
C TRP A 849 2.65 22.18 16.52
N MET A 850 3.58 21.32 16.10
CA MET A 850 4.98 21.72 15.98
C MET A 850 5.69 21.01 14.84
N PHE A 851 6.75 21.64 14.34
CA PHE A 851 7.75 21.02 13.46
C PHE A 851 9.13 21.24 14.06
N TYR A 852 9.86 20.16 14.36
CA TYR A 852 11.22 20.26 14.91
C TYR A 852 12.03 18.98 14.67
N LYS A 853 13.28 19.12 14.20
CA LYS A 853 14.13 17.97 13.82
C LYS A 853 14.40 17.00 14.96
N GLN A 854 14.52 17.47 16.21
CA GLN A 854 14.77 16.61 17.37
C GLN A 854 13.54 15.81 17.86
N LEU A 855 12.37 15.96 17.23
CA LEU A 855 11.18 15.14 17.50
C LEU A 855 10.83 14.19 16.35
N MET A 856 11.56 14.28 15.22
CA MET A 856 11.32 13.43 14.05
C MET A 856 11.79 12.00 14.29
N PRO A 857 10.95 10.98 14.10
CA PRO A 857 11.34 9.58 14.23
C PRO A 857 12.33 9.11 13.15
N ASN A 858 13.29 8.28 13.55
CA ASN A 858 14.31 7.74 12.64
C ASN A 858 13.73 6.79 11.56
N ASN A 859 12.52 6.29 11.75
CA ASN A 859 11.85 5.31 10.86
C ASN A 859 10.83 5.93 9.90
N MET A 860 10.68 7.26 9.80
CA MET A 860 9.60 7.90 9.01
C MET A 860 9.54 7.46 7.55
N PHE A 861 10.69 7.14 6.95
CA PHE A 861 10.83 6.70 5.56
C PHE A 861 10.42 5.24 5.32
N ALA A 862 10.23 4.41 6.35
CA ALA A 862 9.76 3.04 6.18
C ALA A 862 8.31 2.98 5.69
N CYS A 863 7.99 1.95 4.89
CA CYS A 863 6.72 1.83 4.17
C CYS A 863 5.47 1.85 5.09
N ASP A 864 5.58 1.29 6.29
CA ASP A 864 4.46 1.17 7.24
C ASP A 864 4.30 2.36 8.19
N SER A 865 5.31 3.23 8.27
CA SER A 865 5.28 4.45 9.09
C SER A 865 4.26 5.45 8.52
N TRP A 866 3.46 6.06 9.40
CA TRP A 866 2.54 7.14 9.04
C TRP A 866 3.23 8.32 8.34
N LEU A 867 2.43 9.15 7.69
CA LEU A 867 2.81 10.51 7.33
C LEU A 867 2.52 11.45 8.51
N LEU A 868 3.21 12.60 8.55
CA LEU A 868 2.93 13.65 9.52
C LEU A 868 1.48 14.12 9.38
N ALA A 869 0.82 14.42 10.50
CA ALA A 869 -0.53 14.96 10.50
C ALA A 869 -0.57 16.33 9.81
N SER A 870 -1.51 16.53 8.90
CA SER A 870 -1.78 17.84 8.29
C SER A 870 -2.36 18.77 9.36
N PRO A 871 -1.77 19.95 9.65
CA PRO A 871 -2.32 20.87 10.64
C PRO A 871 -3.55 21.60 10.09
N PRO A 872 -4.60 21.86 10.90
CA PRO A 872 -5.86 22.43 10.42
C PRO A 872 -5.75 23.91 10.03
N ALA A 873 -6.66 24.32 9.14
CA ALA A 873 -6.81 25.70 8.65
C ALA A 873 -7.01 26.76 9.76
N SER A 874 -7.43 26.34 10.96
CA SER A 874 -7.65 27.22 12.10
C SER A 874 -6.36 27.81 12.69
N ILE A 875 -5.21 27.12 12.61
CA ILE A 875 -3.92 27.59 13.15
C ILE A 875 -3.54 28.95 12.57
N TRP A 876 -3.46 29.04 11.23
CA TRP A 876 -3.18 30.31 10.55
C TRP A 876 -4.31 31.33 10.76
N THR A 877 -5.56 30.88 10.85
CA THR A 877 -6.70 31.77 11.11
C THR A 877 -6.58 32.45 12.48
N LEU A 878 -6.13 31.75 13.51
CA LEU A 878 -5.84 32.31 14.84
C LEU A 878 -4.60 33.22 14.80
N ALA A 879 -3.51 32.78 14.17
CA ALA A 879 -2.30 33.56 14.02
C ALA A 879 -2.56 34.89 13.30
N LYS A 880 -3.24 34.87 12.15
CA LYS A 880 -3.57 36.06 11.35
C LYS A 880 -4.55 37.01 12.06
N ARG A 881 -5.44 36.50 12.90
CA ARG A 881 -6.32 37.32 13.78
C ARG A 881 -5.56 38.00 14.92
N SER A 882 -4.43 37.46 15.36
CA SER A 882 -3.64 38.05 16.45
C SER A 882 -2.81 39.26 16.01
N HIS A 883 -2.58 39.43 14.70
CA HIS A 883 -1.66 40.41 14.11
C HIS A 883 -0.20 40.34 14.61
N ASP A 884 0.15 39.27 15.33
CA ASP A 884 1.48 38.96 15.81
C ASP A 884 2.29 38.28 14.68
N LYS A 885 3.30 39.00 14.17
CA LYS A 885 4.16 38.54 13.08
C LYS A 885 4.87 37.23 13.42
N GLN A 886 5.27 37.02 14.68
CA GLN A 886 5.92 35.78 15.08
C GLN A 886 4.91 34.63 15.04
N ARG A 887 3.71 34.78 15.61
CA ARG A 887 2.67 33.73 15.52
C ARG A 887 2.30 33.37 14.08
N MET A 888 2.31 34.35 13.18
CA MET A 888 2.10 34.11 11.75
C MET A 888 3.27 33.34 11.12
N LEU A 889 4.51 33.66 11.50
CA LEU A 889 5.70 32.87 11.12
C LEU A 889 5.64 31.44 11.64
N GLU A 890 5.30 31.23 12.92
CA GLU A 890 5.12 29.90 13.52
C GLU A 890 4.10 29.07 12.73
N ALA A 891 2.90 29.63 12.50
CA ALA A 891 1.84 28.98 11.74
C ALA A 891 2.26 28.64 10.30
N TYR A 892 2.95 29.56 9.61
CA TYR A 892 3.51 29.29 8.29
C TYR A 892 4.57 28.18 8.32
N GLY A 893 5.48 28.22 9.28
CA GLY A 893 6.58 27.27 9.42
C GLY A 893 6.11 25.86 9.74
N VAL A 894 5.19 25.70 10.70
CA VAL A 894 4.55 24.40 11.00
C VAL A 894 3.85 23.86 9.75
N CYS A 895 2.92 24.61 9.16
CA CYS A 895 2.10 24.12 8.05
C CYS A 895 2.90 23.88 6.76
N THR A 896 3.94 24.67 6.47
CA THR A 896 4.76 24.50 5.27
C THR A 896 5.76 23.35 5.44
N SER A 897 6.50 23.30 6.57
CA SER A 897 7.54 22.29 6.79
C SER A 897 6.97 20.87 6.84
N ILE A 898 5.81 20.69 7.50
CA ILE A 898 5.11 19.40 7.57
C ILE A 898 4.72 18.91 6.16
N LYS A 899 4.23 19.79 5.29
CA LYS A 899 3.84 19.45 3.91
C LYS A 899 5.04 19.09 3.06
N VAL A 900 6.09 19.90 3.08
CA VAL A 900 7.32 19.67 2.30
C VAL A 900 8.00 18.36 2.74
N PHE A 901 7.99 18.07 4.05
CA PHE A 901 8.48 16.79 4.56
C PHE A 901 7.59 15.60 4.13
N ASN A 902 6.26 15.73 4.23
CA ASN A 902 5.33 14.70 3.75
C ASN A 902 5.47 14.44 2.24
N GLN A 903 5.73 15.48 1.45
CA GLN A 903 6.02 15.34 0.01
C GLN A 903 7.31 14.54 -0.22
N ALA A 904 8.39 14.84 0.50
CA ALA A 904 9.63 14.05 0.45
C ALA A 904 9.42 12.58 0.89
N LEU A 905 8.59 12.32 1.92
CA LEU A 905 8.22 10.96 2.32
C LEU A 905 7.45 10.22 1.21
N VAL A 906 6.50 10.88 0.54
CA VAL A 906 5.72 10.30 -0.56
C VAL A 906 6.62 10.00 -1.77
N ASP A 907 7.50 10.93 -2.15
CA ASP A 907 8.41 10.75 -3.28
C ASP A 907 9.40 9.60 -3.07
N PHE A 908 9.90 9.42 -1.83
CA PHE A 908 10.70 8.26 -1.45
C PHE A 908 9.87 6.98 -1.46
N LYS A 909 8.74 6.93 -0.72
CA LYS A 909 7.98 5.69 -0.52
C LYS A 909 7.40 5.16 -1.83
N THR A 910 6.98 6.03 -2.75
CA THR A 910 6.52 5.66 -4.10
C THR A 910 7.60 4.93 -4.92
N LYS A 911 8.88 5.28 -4.75
CA LYS A 911 10.00 4.57 -5.40
C LYS A 911 10.40 3.30 -4.67
N MET A 912 10.30 3.31 -3.34
CA MET A 912 10.95 2.32 -2.48
C MET A 912 10.04 1.15 -2.09
N CYS A 913 8.73 1.36 -1.98
CA CYS A 913 7.74 0.42 -1.46
C CYS A 913 6.86 -0.16 -2.59
N PRO A 914 7.25 -1.28 -3.24
CA PRO A 914 6.56 -1.78 -4.44
C PRO A 914 5.13 -2.27 -4.15
N ASP A 915 4.90 -2.85 -2.96
CA ASP A 915 3.59 -3.33 -2.51
C ASP A 915 2.68 -2.20 -1.97
N GLY A 916 3.08 -0.94 -2.09
CA GLY A 916 2.37 0.21 -1.52
C GLY A 916 2.91 0.63 -0.15
N PHE A 917 2.33 1.68 0.43
CA PHE A 917 2.80 2.27 1.69
C PHE A 917 1.68 2.96 2.48
N ASN A 918 2.00 3.34 3.71
CA ASN A 918 1.08 4.02 4.61
C ASN A 918 0.99 5.52 4.28
N GLN A 919 -0.14 5.94 3.71
CA GLN A 919 -0.42 7.34 3.34
C GLN A 919 -1.20 8.11 4.41
N ASN A 920 -1.48 7.48 5.56
CA ASN A 920 -2.29 8.08 6.62
C ASN A 920 -1.53 9.23 7.32
N ARG A 921 -2.00 10.47 7.13
CA ARG A 921 -1.44 11.72 7.68
C ARG A 921 -1.98 11.97 9.08
N ARG A 922 -1.35 11.35 10.09
CA ARG A 922 -1.86 11.35 11.47
C ARG A 922 -0.81 11.42 12.58
N LEU A 923 0.48 11.38 12.25
CA LEU A 923 1.54 11.58 13.23
C LEU A 923 1.72 13.08 13.53
N ARG A 924 1.03 13.61 14.55
CA ARG A 924 1.26 14.97 15.07
C ARG A 924 2.46 14.94 16.02
N LEU A 925 3.48 15.76 15.76
CA LEU A 925 4.65 15.86 16.64
C LEU A 925 4.21 16.37 18.02
N VAL A 926 4.68 15.69 19.06
CA VAL A 926 4.39 15.99 20.46
C VAL A 926 5.68 16.18 21.24
N LYS A 927 5.67 17.18 22.13
CA LYS A 927 6.82 17.56 22.96
C LYS A 927 7.16 16.45 23.95
N ASP A 928 8.43 16.41 24.36
CA ASP A 928 8.99 15.51 25.38
C ASP A 928 8.93 14.00 25.06
N VAL A 929 8.48 13.61 23.86
CA VAL A 929 8.55 12.23 23.36
C VAL A 929 9.79 12.04 22.50
N ARG A 930 10.69 11.15 22.92
CA ARG A 930 11.97 10.89 22.22
C ARG A 930 11.78 10.25 20.84
N GLN A 931 12.70 10.55 19.93
CA GLN A 931 12.74 10.08 18.53
C GLN A 931 12.80 8.55 18.37
N ASP A 932 13.27 7.83 19.39
CA ASP A 932 13.39 6.37 19.38
C ASP A 932 12.10 5.64 19.83
N LEU A 933 11.08 6.37 20.28
CA LEU A 933 9.82 5.84 20.81
C LEU A 933 8.72 5.65 19.74
N LEU A 934 9.02 5.97 18.48
CA LEU A 934 8.24 5.51 17.33
C LEU A 934 9.14 4.61 16.47
N LYS A 935 8.76 3.34 16.32
CA LYS A 935 9.46 2.33 15.51
C LYS A 935 8.46 1.60 14.63
N VAL A 936 8.91 0.99 13.52
CA VAL A 936 8.12 -0.05 12.84
C VAL A 936 8.23 -1.32 13.69
N GLY A 937 7.40 -1.39 14.73
CA GLY A 937 7.53 -2.30 15.87
C GLY A 937 6.80 -1.82 17.13
N GLN A 938 6.57 -0.50 17.25
CA GLN A 938 6.16 0.11 18.51
C GLN A 938 5.70 1.56 18.31
N VAL A 939 4.47 1.89 18.74
CA VAL A 939 3.99 3.27 18.86
C VAL A 939 3.76 3.55 20.34
N HIS A 940 4.60 4.40 20.92
CA HIS A 940 4.44 4.85 22.32
C HIS A 940 3.12 5.61 22.50
N ALA A 941 2.44 5.41 23.64
CA ALA A 941 1.06 5.87 23.88
C ALA A 941 0.80 7.32 23.43
N ALA A 942 1.64 8.28 23.85
CA ALA A 942 1.51 9.70 23.48
C ALA A 942 1.44 9.97 21.95
N TRP A 943 2.09 9.15 21.11
CA TRP A 943 1.97 9.24 19.64
C TRP A 943 0.62 8.68 19.14
N GLN A 944 0.11 7.62 19.77
CA GLN A 944 -1.17 7.00 19.45
C GLN A 944 -2.35 7.87 19.92
N ASP A 945 -2.23 8.50 21.09
CA ASP A 945 -3.20 9.42 21.66
C ASP A 945 -3.30 10.69 20.79
N ALA A 946 -2.15 11.29 20.44
CA ALA A 946 -2.09 12.42 19.52
C ALA A 946 -2.70 12.09 18.15
N ALA A 947 -2.50 10.88 17.63
CA ALA A 947 -3.12 10.43 16.39
C ALA A 947 -4.64 10.22 16.51
N GLN A 948 -5.15 9.78 17.67
CA GLN A 948 -6.59 9.66 17.95
C GLN A 948 -7.27 11.02 18.08
N GLU A 949 -6.59 12.03 18.62
CA GLU A 949 -7.10 13.41 18.68
C GLU A 949 -7.28 14.01 17.28
N ASN A 950 -6.29 13.82 16.39
CA ASN A 950 -6.36 14.26 15.00
C ASN A 950 -7.53 13.61 14.25
N ALA A 951 -7.75 12.31 14.47
CA ALA A 951 -8.79 11.53 13.80
C ALA A 951 -10.24 11.94 14.14
N ARG A 952 -10.44 12.92 15.04
CA ARG A 952 -11.77 13.47 15.36
C ARG A 952 -12.22 14.56 14.36
N GLU A 953 -11.39 14.95 13.41
CA GLU A 953 -11.84 15.76 12.26
C GLU A 953 -12.55 14.87 11.23
N GLY A 954 -13.87 14.76 11.35
CA GLY A 954 -14.74 14.08 10.37
C GLY A 954 -15.41 12.78 10.83
N ALA A 955 -15.57 12.58 12.15
CA ALA A 955 -16.38 11.51 12.73
C ALA A 955 -17.84 11.94 12.98
#